data_AF-A0A1Q3GIK2-F1
#
_entry.id   AF-A0A1Q3GIK2-F1
#
_cell.length_a   1.000
_cell.length_b   1.000
_cell.length_c   1.000
_cell.angle_alpha   90.00
_cell.angle_beta   90.00
_cell.angle_gamma   90.00
#
_symmetry.space_group_name_H-M   'P 1'
#
loop_
_entity.id
_entity.type
_entity.pdbx_description
1 polymer ?
#
loop_
_entity_poly.entity_id
_entity_poly.type
_entity_poly.pdbx_seq_one_letter_code
_entity_poly.pdbx_strand_id
1 'polypeptide(L)'
;MKITSSWQGITLLFLCLINYTLLAQNVAINADNSTPDASAMLDIKSTTKGLLIPRMTTSQRTNIGSPATGLLVYDTDFNVYYYYNGTVWAIVGSTSADNLGNHTATTNLQLGNYWLSSDGDNEGLFIKTSGKVGIGITPSSTFEVSMGTTATLDQSMTVTTAIATTHAAAWQSFTAGATGELSLVELFLWQASAQTYTVSIYEGEGTGGTLLFSGATATGSNIANEWLVFVLDEVQLTAGTKYTIAVDDWYHLGSAFNQYSGGQRNGSATGDLNFKTFVKQAKGNFSISNTGVTVGDYTLPKTDGTTGQILTTDGSGNVSWGGVGSNNGITNSSNTLQLGGSLNQSTTLTLGTHPLVFNLDNSGDLFIQDNGTTKFLLADNGSSFFGDDVYFRDANTSGTNLVIITDDGDDGRLRIYENGITSIDLDANSGFIFNEQALDRDFRVESTSNPNMLRVDAANNRVGIGTSTPDVIFHATGAVASNYVAKVENTENSIATQNNGLLVVAGNSNPLVFSAYMIGFQRPDGTLIGGIRQNGASSVQYNTTSDIRLKENIQVTRFGVKDLLKIKVSDYNFVGEKQVSTGFLAQQLYAIFPEAVSVGGSDPKTNPWTVDYSKLTPLLVKSVQDQQKQIAILKAENKDFRQQLSTVKQQNKQLKDQLQELDALKARLAKIEALLGAKAKK
;
A
#
# COMPACT_ATOMS: atom_id res chain seq x y z
N MET A 1 -137.96 -117.28 -13.65
CA MET A 1 -137.48 -118.64 -14.00
C MET A 1 -136.04 -118.73 -13.49
N LYS A 2 -135.72 -119.76 -12.67
CA LYS A 2 -134.43 -120.00 -11.94
C LYS A 2 -133.20 -119.90 -12.89
N ILE A 3 -131.97 -119.56 -12.45
CA ILE A 3 -131.00 -120.35 -11.66
C ILE A 3 -129.85 -119.44 -11.07
N THR A 4 -129.11 -120.00 -10.12
CA THR A 4 -128.13 -119.63 -9.04
C THR A 4 -126.74 -118.98 -9.31
N SER A 5 -126.12 -118.48 -8.20
CA SER A 5 -124.67 -118.49 -7.76
C SER A 5 -123.62 -117.67 -8.52
N SER A 6 -122.51 -117.12 -7.99
CA SER A 6 -121.93 -116.84 -6.65
C SER A 6 -120.52 -116.20 -6.88
N TRP A 7 -119.97 -115.45 -5.92
CA TRP A 7 -118.55 -115.01 -5.72
C TRP A 7 -118.11 -113.57 -6.09
N GLN A 8 -117.59 -112.91 -5.05
CA GLN A 8 -116.77 -111.69 -5.02
C GLN A 8 -115.29 -112.04 -5.28
N GLY A 9 -114.52 -111.15 -5.91
CA GLY A 9 -113.05 -111.19 -5.88
C GLY A 9 -112.35 -110.65 -7.13
N ILE A 10 -111.42 -109.71 -6.94
CA ILE A 10 -110.42 -109.21 -7.92
C ILE A 10 -110.90 -108.04 -8.80
N THR A 11 -111.30 -106.96 -8.14
CA THR A 11 -111.24 -105.58 -8.70
C THR A 11 -110.19 -104.74 -7.96
N LEU A 12 -109.26 -105.40 -7.26
CA LEU A 12 -108.24 -104.79 -6.41
C LEU A 12 -106.88 -105.42 -6.69
N LEU A 13 -106.32 -105.15 -7.87
CA LEU A 13 -104.89 -105.25 -8.08
C LEU A 13 -104.47 -104.28 -9.20
N PHE A 14 -103.86 -103.16 -8.78
CA PHE A 14 -102.73 -102.50 -9.44
C PHE A 14 -102.97 -102.01 -10.88
N LEU A 15 -103.26 -100.72 -11.14
CA LEU A 15 -102.79 -99.51 -10.45
C LEU A 15 -101.25 -99.44 -10.28
N CYS A 16 -100.49 -100.01 -11.22
CA CYS A 16 -99.06 -99.72 -11.38
C CYS A 16 -98.75 -99.42 -12.84
N LEU A 17 -97.94 -98.37 -13.04
CA LEU A 17 -97.31 -97.90 -14.29
C LEU A 17 -98.05 -96.77 -15.05
N ILE A 18 -98.34 -95.68 -14.34
CA ILE A 18 -98.25 -94.33 -14.92
C ILE A 18 -97.24 -93.56 -14.05
N ASN A 19 -95.96 -93.55 -14.48
CA ASN A 19 -94.99 -92.56 -14.01
C ASN A 19 -94.84 -91.51 -15.11
N TYR A 20 -95.68 -90.48 -15.07
CA TYR A 20 -95.29 -89.17 -15.56
C TYR A 20 -94.88 -88.37 -14.32
N THR A 21 -93.58 -88.27 -14.06
CA THR A 21 -93.06 -87.23 -13.17
C THR A 21 -93.26 -85.89 -13.86
N LEU A 22 -94.36 -85.22 -13.55
CA LEU A 22 -94.48 -83.79 -13.81
C LEU A 22 -93.65 -83.09 -12.74
N LEU A 23 -92.49 -82.54 -13.14
CA LEU A 23 -91.73 -81.62 -12.31
C LEU A 23 -92.60 -80.39 -12.06
N ALA A 24 -92.70 -79.96 -10.81
CA ALA A 24 -93.35 -78.71 -10.46
C ALA A 24 -92.66 -77.56 -11.21
N GLN A 25 -93.44 -76.76 -11.95
CA GLN A 25 -92.96 -75.60 -12.67
C GLN A 25 -92.99 -74.39 -11.72
N ASN A 26 -91.98 -73.52 -11.78
CA ASN A 26 -91.98 -72.22 -11.10
C ASN A 26 -93.24 -71.43 -11.52
N VAL A 27 -93.70 -70.47 -10.70
CA VAL A 27 -94.91 -69.71 -11.03
C VAL A 27 -94.52 -68.49 -11.88
N ALA A 28 -95.03 -68.41 -13.11
CA ALA A 28 -94.98 -67.18 -13.91
C ALA A 28 -96.34 -66.48 -13.90
N ILE A 29 -96.33 -65.16 -13.71
CA ILE A 29 -97.46 -64.27 -13.98
C ILE A 29 -97.04 -63.29 -15.06
N ASN A 30 -97.42 -63.60 -16.30
CA ASN A 30 -97.14 -62.77 -17.47
C ASN A 30 -98.28 -62.91 -18.50
N ALA A 31 -98.29 -62.03 -19.51
CA ALA A 31 -99.27 -62.05 -20.59
C ALA A 31 -98.73 -62.60 -21.92
N ASP A 32 -97.43 -62.91 -21.96
CA ASP A 32 -96.72 -63.37 -23.16
C ASP A 32 -96.39 -64.87 -23.12
N ASN A 33 -96.86 -65.58 -22.09
CA ASN A 33 -96.64 -67.01 -21.84
C ASN A 33 -95.15 -67.39 -21.81
N SER A 34 -94.26 -66.44 -21.52
CA SER A 34 -92.84 -66.76 -21.34
C SER A 34 -92.66 -67.67 -20.12
N THR A 35 -91.72 -68.62 -20.22
CA THR A 35 -91.38 -69.49 -19.09
C THR A 35 -90.78 -68.64 -17.96
N PRO A 36 -91.14 -68.89 -16.69
CA PRO A 36 -90.52 -68.21 -15.57
C PRO A 36 -89.00 -68.44 -15.59
N ASP A 37 -88.25 -67.43 -15.18
CA ASP A 37 -86.80 -67.55 -15.02
C ASP A 37 -86.46 -68.74 -14.10
N ALA A 38 -85.47 -69.54 -14.50
CA ALA A 38 -85.10 -70.76 -13.80
C ALA A 38 -84.67 -70.51 -12.33
N SER A 39 -84.20 -69.30 -12.02
CA SER A 39 -83.79 -68.89 -10.68
C SER A 39 -84.91 -68.32 -9.81
N ALA A 40 -86.08 -68.02 -10.37
CA ALA A 40 -87.16 -67.34 -9.67
C ALA A 40 -88.29 -68.30 -9.28
N MET A 41 -88.64 -68.39 -7.99
CA MET A 41 -89.79 -69.20 -7.54
C MET A 41 -91.13 -68.58 -8.00
N LEU A 42 -91.19 -67.25 -8.08
CA LEU A 42 -92.27 -66.46 -8.67
C LEU A 42 -91.63 -65.43 -9.62
N ASP A 43 -91.97 -65.50 -10.91
CA ASP A 43 -91.55 -64.54 -11.93
C ASP A 43 -92.76 -63.72 -12.38
N ILE A 44 -92.68 -62.39 -12.29
CA ILE A 44 -93.73 -61.47 -12.71
C ILE A 44 -93.16 -60.60 -13.81
N LYS A 45 -93.64 -60.81 -15.04
CA LYS A 45 -93.19 -60.07 -16.22
C LYS A 45 -94.35 -59.31 -16.84
N SER A 46 -94.22 -57.99 -16.85
CA SER A 46 -95.14 -57.10 -17.56
C SER A 46 -94.41 -55.83 -17.99
N THR A 47 -94.79 -55.28 -19.14
CA THR A 47 -94.29 -53.99 -19.64
C THR A 47 -95.20 -52.81 -19.27
N THR A 48 -96.41 -53.08 -18.76
CA THR A 48 -97.44 -52.06 -18.49
C THR A 48 -98.09 -52.17 -17.11
N LYS A 49 -97.80 -53.23 -16.36
CA LYS A 49 -98.32 -53.46 -15.00
C LYS A 49 -97.16 -53.79 -14.05
N GLY A 50 -97.35 -53.54 -12.76
CA GLY A 50 -96.37 -53.84 -11.72
C GLY A 50 -96.96 -54.74 -10.64
N LEU A 51 -96.10 -55.15 -9.70
CA LEU A 51 -96.52 -55.85 -8.49
C LEU A 51 -96.96 -54.83 -7.43
N LEU A 52 -98.22 -54.89 -7.00
CA LEU A 52 -98.68 -54.16 -5.82
C LEU A 52 -98.41 -54.98 -4.57
N ILE A 53 -97.39 -54.57 -3.83
CA ILE A 53 -97.05 -55.07 -2.50
C ILE A 53 -98.09 -54.56 -1.48
N PRO A 54 -98.40 -55.29 -0.39
CA PRO A 54 -99.35 -54.83 0.62
C PRO A 54 -99.10 -53.38 1.07
N ARG A 55 -100.12 -52.55 0.89
CA ARG A 55 -100.11 -51.12 1.23
C ARG A 55 -100.85 -50.92 2.53
N MET A 56 -100.20 -50.27 3.49
CA MET A 56 -100.74 -50.09 4.84
C MET A 56 -100.16 -48.84 5.50
N THR A 57 -100.84 -48.30 6.51
CA THR A 57 -100.32 -47.17 7.30
C THR A 57 -99.12 -47.59 8.15
N THR A 58 -98.36 -46.64 8.68
CA THR A 58 -97.23 -46.92 9.59
C THR A 58 -97.68 -47.71 10.80
N SER A 59 -98.81 -47.34 11.40
CA SER A 59 -99.39 -48.05 12.53
C SER A 59 -99.77 -49.49 12.18
N GLN A 60 -100.27 -49.74 10.96
CA GLN A 60 -100.58 -51.09 10.51
C GLN A 60 -99.31 -51.92 10.26
N ARG A 61 -98.27 -51.34 9.66
CA ARG A 61 -96.98 -52.00 9.43
C ARG A 61 -96.31 -52.42 10.74
N THR A 62 -96.24 -51.53 11.72
CA THR A 62 -95.57 -51.81 13.00
C THR A 62 -96.34 -52.78 13.88
N ASN A 63 -97.65 -52.91 13.68
CA ASN A 63 -98.50 -53.87 14.38
C ASN A 63 -98.55 -55.27 13.73
N ILE A 64 -97.80 -55.52 12.66
CA ILE A 64 -97.62 -56.89 12.14
C ILE A 64 -96.86 -57.69 13.20
N GLY A 65 -97.53 -58.65 13.84
CA GLY A 65 -96.92 -59.55 14.82
C GLY A 65 -95.97 -60.56 14.16
N SER A 66 -94.74 -60.65 14.65
CA SER A 66 -93.69 -61.56 14.14
C SER A 66 -93.50 -61.52 12.61
N PRO A 67 -93.17 -60.35 12.01
CA PRO A 67 -92.99 -60.24 10.58
C PRO A 67 -91.81 -61.10 10.10
N ALA A 68 -91.97 -61.74 8.94
CA ALA A 68 -90.92 -62.56 8.35
C ALA A 68 -89.75 -61.70 7.87
N THR A 69 -88.52 -62.20 7.98
CA THR A 69 -87.35 -61.55 7.37
C THR A 69 -87.52 -61.48 5.86
N GLY A 70 -87.32 -60.30 5.29
CA GLY A 70 -87.58 -60.01 3.88
C GLY A 70 -89.03 -59.64 3.56
N LEU A 71 -89.94 -59.56 4.54
CA LEU A 71 -91.31 -59.12 4.32
C LEU A 71 -91.31 -57.68 3.81
N LEU A 72 -91.79 -57.45 2.59
CA LEU A 72 -91.87 -56.14 1.96
C LEU A 72 -93.29 -55.58 2.08
N VAL A 73 -93.42 -54.31 2.45
CA VAL A 73 -94.67 -53.55 2.50
C VAL A 73 -94.44 -52.15 1.96
N TYR A 74 -95.50 -51.52 1.47
CA TYR A 74 -95.48 -50.10 1.13
C TYR A 74 -96.23 -49.32 2.21
N ASP A 75 -95.53 -48.43 2.90
CA ASP A 75 -96.09 -47.60 3.96
C ASP A 75 -96.79 -46.38 3.34
N THR A 76 -98.10 -46.27 3.53
CA THR A 76 -98.90 -45.21 2.91
C THR A 76 -98.82 -43.88 3.65
N ASP A 77 -98.33 -43.84 4.90
CA ASP A 77 -98.18 -42.58 5.64
C ASP A 77 -96.90 -41.85 5.18
N PHE A 78 -95.82 -42.61 4.95
CA PHE A 78 -94.54 -42.07 4.47
C PHE A 78 -94.31 -42.19 2.96
N ASN A 79 -95.17 -42.93 2.25
CA ASN A 79 -95.06 -43.18 0.80
C ASN A 79 -93.72 -43.82 0.37
N VAL A 80 -93.20 -44.76 1.17
CA VAL A 80 -91.94 -45.46 0.89
C VAL A 80 -92.09 -46.97 1.10
N TYR A 81 -91.22 -47.74 0.44
CA TYR A 81 -91.12 -49.18 0.65
C TYR A 81 -90.31 -49.49 1.91
N TYR A 82 -90.83 -50.40 2.73
CA TYR A 82 -90.16 -50.96 3.89
C TYR A 82 -90.03 -52.46 3.74
N TYR A 83 -88.88 -53.02 4.12
CA TYR A 83 -88.73 -54.45 4.34
C TYR A 83 -88.38 -54.73 5.81
N TYR A 84 -88.85 -55.85 6.34
CA TYR A 84 -88.43 -56.29 7.67
C TYR A 84 -87.10 -57.04 7.54
N ASN A 85 -86.04 -56.55 8.18
CA ASN A 85 -84.70 -57.14 8.08
C ASN A 85 -84.47 -58.31 9.04
N GLY A 86 -85.52 -58.77 9.72
CA GLY A 86 -85.46 -59.80 10.76
C GLY A 86 -85.41 -59.26 12.18
N THR A 87 -85.17 -57.95 12.36
CA THR A 87 -85.20 -57.29 13.67
C THR A 87 -86.06 -56.02 13.66
N VAL A 88 -85.91 -55.18 12.64
CA VAL A 88 -86.63 -53.92 12.48
C VAL A 88 -87.11 -53.73 11.03
N TRP A 89 -88.05 -52.80 10.84
CA TRP A 89 -88.43 -52.36 9.51
C TRP A 89 -87.43 -51.32 8.97
N ALA A 90 -86.80 -51.62 7.84
CA ALA A 90 -85.83 -50.75 7.15
C ALA A 90 -86.36 -50.24 5.80
N ILE A 91 -85.96 -49.03 5.41
CA ILE A 91 -86.36 -48.40 4.13
C ILE A 91 -85.56 -49.03 2.98
N VAL A 92 -86.19 -49.21 1.82
CA VAL A 92 -85.51 -49.57 0.57
C VAL A 92 -85.10 -48.30 -0.18
N GLY A 93 -83.82 -47.95 -0.11
CA GLY A 93 -83.22 -46.71 -0.67
C GLY A 93 -82.56 -45.83 0.40
N SER A 94 -81.44 -45.17 0.06
CA SER A 94 -80.69 -44.32 1.00
C SER A 94 -81.24 -42.88 1.01
N THR A 95 -81.48 -42.35 2.21
CA THR A 95 -81.92 -40.96 2.45
C THR A 95 -80.90 -40.11 3.23
N SER A 96 -79.63 -40.52 3.39
CA SER A 96 -78.66 -39.68 4.15
C SER A 96 -77.17 -40.01 3.88
N ALA A 97 -76.38 -38.94 3.70
CA ALA A 97 -74.91 -38.79 3.63
C ALA A 97 -74.22 -38.98 2.26
N ASP A 98 -73.57 -37.90 1.79
CA ASP A 98 -72.61 -37.93 0.68
C ASP A 98 -71.25 -38.42 1.21
N ASN A 99 -70.75 -39.51 0.65
CA ASN A 99 -69.37 -39.94 0.81
C ASN A 99 -68.80 -40.03 -0.60
N LEU A 100 -68.07 -38.99 -1.01
CA LEU A 100 -67.61 -38.76 -2.37
C LEU A 100 -66.78 -39.92 -2.97
N GLY A 101 -66.42 -40.97 -2.22
CA GLY A 101 -66.01 -42.28 -2.73
C GLY A 101 -64.91 -42.24 -3.82
N ASN A 102 -64.90 -43.25 -4.70
CA ASN A 102 -64.06 -43.27 -5.91
C ASN A 102 -64.79 -42.49 -7.03
N HIS A 103 -64.57 -41.18 -7.09
CA HIS A 103 -65.23 -40.29 -8.05
C HIS A 103 -64.26 -39.78 -9.13
N THR A 104 -64.79 -39.54 -10.33
CA THR A 104 -64.16 -38.74 -11.39
C THR A 104 -65.08 -37.56 -11.69
N ALA A 105 -64.69 -36.35 -11.27
CA ALA A 105 -65.49 -35.15 -11.48
C ALA A 105 -65.51 -34.74 -12.96
N THR A 106 -66.69 -34.64 -13.57
CA THR A 106 -66.88 -34.11 -14.94
C THR A 106 -67.37 -32.66 -14.95
N THR A 107 -67.67 -32.10 -13.76
CA THR A 107 -68.02 -30.70 -13.50
C THR A 107 -67.36 -30.25 -12.19
N ASN A 108 -67.36 -28.94 -11.89
CA ASN A 108 -66.79 -28.42 -10.64
C ASN A 108 -67.55 -28.93 -9.41
N LEU A 109 -66.83 -29.35 -8.38
CA LEU A 109 -67.41 -29.75 -7.10
C LEU A 109 -67.84 -28.50 -6.30
N GLN A 110 -69.12 -28.41 -5.97
CA GLN A 110 -69.68 -27.30 -5.18
C GLN A 110 -69.79 -27.69 -3.71
N LEU A 111 -68.87 -27.18 -2.88
CA LEU A 111 -68.75 -27.55 -1.47
C LEU A 111 -69.54 -26.63 -0.52
N GLY A 112 -70.09 -25.52 -1.00
CA GLY A 112 -70.81 -24.56 -0.15
C GLY A 112 -69.96 -24.05 1.02
N ASN A 113 -70.45 -24.22 2.26
CA ASN A 113 -69.74 -23.89 3.50
C ASN A 113 -69.05 -25.11 4.13
N TYR A 114 -68.84 -26.19 3.37
CA TYR A 114 -68.23 -27.42 3.85
C TYR A 114 -66.75 -27.51 3.48
N TRP A 115 -66.01 -28.24 4.30
CA TRP A 115 -64.57 -28.45 4.16
C TRP A 115 -64.28 -29.75 3.40
N LEU A 116 -63.13 -29.80 2.71
CA LEU A 116 -62.47 -31.07 2.46
C LEU A 116 -61.65 -31.41 3.70
N SER A 117 -62.23 -32.23 4.58
CA SER A 117 -61.60 -32.76 5.80
C SER A 117 -61.61 -34.28 5.81
N SER A 118 -60.73 -34.86 6.62
CA SER A 118 -60.59 -36.32 6.75
C SER A 118 -61.54 -36.92 7.79
N ASP A 119 -62.00 -36.12 8.74
CA ASP A 119 -62.81 -36.49 9.90
C ASP A 119 -64.19 -35.84 9.93
N GLY A 120 -64.45 -34.88 9.01
CA GLY A 120 -65.70 -34.14 8.93
C GLY A 120 -65.73 -32.83 9.71
N ASP A 121 -64.66 -32.50 10.43
CA ASP A 121 -64.55 -31.25 11.18
C ASP A 121 -64.17 -30.07 10.25
N ASN A 122 -64.16 -28.86 10.81
CA ASN A 122 -63.82 -27.61 10.11
C ASN A 122 -62.30 -27.44 9.94
N GLU A 123 -61.66 -28.46 9.37
CA GLU A 123 -60.22 -28.55 9.13
C GLU A 123 -59.92 -28.85 7.65
N GLY A 124 -58.66 -28.70 7.24
CA GLY A 124 -58.25 -29.09 5.88
C GLY A 124 -58.44 -27.95 4.89
N LEU A 125 -59.04 -28.21 3.72
CA LEU A 125 -59.15 -27.22 2.64
C LEU A 125 -60.56 -26.60 2.57
N PHE A 126 -60.61 -25.27 2.65
CA PHE A 126 -61.83 -24.49 2.52
C PHE A 126 -61.76 -23.56 1.32
N ILE A 127 -62.83 -23.51 0.52
CA ILE A 127 -62.94 -22.59 -0.60
C ILE A 127 -64.21 -21.74 -0.41
N LYS A 128 -64.04 -20.42 -0.20
CA LYS A 128 -65.18 -19.50 -0.14
C LYS A 128 -65.87 -19.40 -1.50
N THR A 129 -67.14 -19.03 -1.50
CA THR A 129 -67.88 -18.62 -2.71
C THR A 129 -67.19 -17.48 -3.47
N SER A 130 -66.35 -16.69 -2.79
CA SER A 130 -65.51 -15.64 -3.39
C SER A 130 -64.22 -16.16 -4.04
N GLY A 131 -63.98 -17.48 -4.10
CA GLY A 131 -62.79 -18.10 -4.68
C GLY A 131 -61.52 -18.05 -3.79
N LYS A 132 -61.64 -17.60 -2.54
CA LYS A 132 -60.52 -17.56 -1.58
C LYS A 132 -60.28 -18.96 -1.02
N VAL A 133 -59.02 -19.37 -0.95
CA VAL A 133 -58.62 -20.70 -0.50
C VAL A 133 -57.94 -20.62 0.87
N GLY A 134 -58.42 -21.41 1.82
CA GLY A 134 -57.87 -21.52 3.16
C GLY A 134 -57.44 -22.96 3.46
N ILE A 135 -56.32 -23.13 4.14
CA ILE A 135 -55.91 -24.41 4.71
C ILE A 135 -55.89 -24.28 6.23
N GLY A 136 -56.74 -25.05 6.91
CA GLY A 136 -56.95 -24.97 8.37
C GLY A 136 -57.55 -23.65 8.86
N ILE A 137 -58.07 -22.81 7.96
CA ILE A 137 -58.68 -21.52 8.27
C ILE A 137 -59.75 -21.13 7.27
N THR A 138 -60.73 -20.34 7.71
CA THR A 138 -61.65 -19.64 6.80
C THR A 138 -60.93 -18.41 6.24
N PRO A 139 -60.52 -18.40 4.97
CA PRO A 139 -59.54 -17.45 4.45
C PRO A 139 -60.11 -16.02 4.37
N SER A 140 -59.37 -15.06 4.89
CA SER A 140 -59.63 -13.62 4.75
C SER A 140 -58.95 -13.04 3.50
N SER A 141 -57.86 -13.67 3.05
CA SER A 141 -57.07 -13.31 1.87
C SER A 141 -57.26 -14.32 0.71
N THR A 142 -56.61 -14.11 -0.42
CA THR A 142 -56.75 -14.98 -1.61
C THR A 142 -56.27 -16.41 -1.33
N PHE A 143 -55.17 -16.55 -0.60
CA PHE A 143 -54.64 -17.83 -0.13
C PHE A 143 -54.07 -17.68 1.29
N GLU A 144 -54.62 -18.44 2.24
CA GLU A 144 -54.26 -18.38 3.65
C GLU A 144 -54.04 -19.77 4.24
N VAL A 145 -52.97 -19.95 5.01
CA VAL A 145 -52.67 -21.20 5.72
C VAL A 145 -52.52 -20.88 7.20
N SER A 146 -53.32 -21.53 8.06
CA SER A 146 -53.14 -21.48 9.51
C SER A 146 -52.53 -22.79 9.97
N MET A 147 -51.37 -22.72 10.61
CA MET A 147 -50.80 -23.87 11.32
C MET A 147 -51.31 -23.81 12.77
N GLY A 148 -52.04 -24.84 13.21
CA GLY A 148 -52.74 -24.87 14.49
C GLY A 148 -51.91 -24.37 15.70
N THR A 149 -52.59 -23.71 16.64
CA THR A 149 -51.96 -23.17 17.85
C THR A 149 -51.64 -24.31 18.83
N THR A 150 -50.38 -24.45 19.27
CA THR A 150 -50.01 -25.36 20.35
C THR A 150 -49.97 -24.58 21.67
N ALA A 151 -50.61 -25.09 22.71
CA ALA A 151 -50.51 -24.52 24.06
C ALA A 151 -49.07 -24.67 24.57
N THR A 152 -48.38 -23.55 24.79
CA THR A 152 -47.03 -23.51 25.36
C THR A 152 -47.08 -23.07 26.80
N LEU A 153 -46.25 -23.66 27.66
CA LEU A 153 -46.11 -23.24 29.06
C LEU A 153 -45.76 -21.75 29.12
N ASP A 154 -46.55 -20.97 29.84
CA ASP A 154 -46.39 -19.54 30.02
C ASP A 154 -45.78 -19.23 31.40
N GLN A 155 -46.51 -19.51 32.49
CA GLN A 155 -46.02 -19.37 33.86
C GLN A 155 -46.05 -20.71 34.58
N SER A 156 -45.13 -20.91 35.54
CA SER A 156 -45.02 -22.15 36.31
C SER A 156 -44.47 -21.90 37.70
N MET A 157 -44.99 -22.62 38.69
CA MET A 157 -44.43 -22.79 40.02
C MET A 157 -44.47 -24.27 40.42
N THR A 158 -43.35 -24.82 40.91
CA THR A 158 -43.17 -26.28 41.00
C THR A 158 -42.60 -26.79 42.34
N VAL A 159 -43.02 -26.22 43.49
CA VAL A 159 -42.45 -26.64 44.79
C VAL A 159 -43.48 -27.14 45.80
N THR A 160 -43.24 -28.34 46.31
CA THR A 160 -44.18 -29.19 47.04
C THR A 160 -44.05 -29.12 48.58
N THR A 161 -44.48 -28.03 49.23
CA THR A 161 -44.60 -28.00 50.70
C THR A 161 -45.79 -27.21 51.22
N ALA A 162 -46.82 -27.88 51.77
CA ALA A 162 -48.09 -27.29 52.20
C ALA A 162 -48.02 -26.38 53.45
N ILE A 163 -48.76 -25.25 53.44
CA ILE A 163 -49.16 -24.47 54.62
C ILE A 163 -50.54 -23.79 54.40
N ALA A 164 -51.63 -24.38 54.89
CA ALA A 164 -52.80 -23.69 55.50
C ALA A 164 -53.91 -24.67 55.90
N THR A 165 -54.71 -24.29 56.91
CA THR A 165 -55.57 -25.18 57.73
C THR A 165 -57.08 -24.87 57.67
N THR A 166 -57.60 -24.19 56.63
CA THR A 166 -59.05 -23.88 56.52
C THR A 166 -59.55 -23.81 55.07
N HIS A 167 -60.76 -24.35 54.80
CA HIS A 167 -61.45 -24.36 53.50
C HIS A 167 -62.14 -23.03 53.21
N ALA A 168 -61.53 -22.14 52.42
CA ALA A 168 -62.19 -20.95 51.90
C ALA A 168 -61.74 -20.66 50.46
N ALA A 169 -62.59 -19.99 49.68
CA ALA A 169 -62.25 -19.49 48.36
C ALA A 169 -61.02 -18.59 48.43
N ALA A 170 -60.10 -18.75 47.49
CA ALA A 170 -58.89 -17.93 47.43
C ALA A 170 -58.45 -17.70 45.98
N TRP A 171 -57.41 -16.88 45.81
CA TRP A 171 -56.91 -16.46 44.51
C TRP A 171 -55.38 -16.31 44.49
N GLN A 172 -54.77 -16.55 43.34
CA GLN A 172 -53.33 -16.43 43.04
C GLN A 172 -53.16 -15.54 41.81
N SER A 173 -52.37 -14.47 41.92
CA SER A 173 -52.01 -13.65 40.76
C SER A 173 -50.75 -14.14 40.07
N PHE A 174 -50.67 -13.91 38.75
CA PHE A 174 -49.51 -14.17 37.91
C PHE A 174 -49.36 -13.07 36.85
N THR A 175 -48.15 -12.83 36.36
CA THR A 175 -47.91 -11.92 35.23
C THR A 175 -47.74 -12.75 33.97
N ALA A 176 -48.55 -12.49 32.94
CA ALA A 176 -48.46 -13.23 31.68
C ALA A 176 -47.09 -12.98 31.03
N GLY A 177 -46.39 -14.05 30.63
CA GLY A 177 -45.10 -13.98 29.93
C GLY A 177 -45.25 -13.87 28.42
N ALA A 178 -46.38 -14.35 27.89
CA ALA A 178 -46.74 -14.29 26.48
C ALA A 178 -48.11 -13.66 26.23
N THR A 179 -48.26 -13.00 25.08
CA THR A 179 -49.57 -12.54 24.57
C THR A 179 -50.22 -13.69 23.80
N GLY A 180 -51.46 -14.01 24.11
CA GLY A 180 -52.22 -15.07 23.43
C GLY A 180 -53.36 -15.61 24.29
N GLU A 181 -53.98 -16.70 23.86
CA GLU A 181 -55.11 -17.29 24.58
C GLU A 181 -54.62 -18.22 25.71
N LEU A 182 -54.92 -17.89 26.97
CA LEU A 182 -54.77 -18.79 28.10
C LEU A 182 -55.72 -19.97 27.93
N SER A 183 -55.15 -21.12 27.61
CA SER A 183 -55.89 -22.33 27.22
C SER A 183 -55.91 -23.42 28.27
N LEU A 184 -54.90 -23.44 29.15
CA LEU A 184 -54.83 -24.38 30.26
C LEU A 184 -54.30 -23.65 31.50
N VAL A 185 -54.92 -23.95 32.64
CA VAL A 185 -54.36 -23.69 33.96
C VAL A 185 -54.21 -25.03 34.64
N GLU A 186 -53.03 -25.32 35.19
CA GLU A 186 -52.85 -26.47 36.06
C GLU A 186 -52.71 -26.01 37.49
N LEU A 187 -53.40 -26.65 38.44
CA LEU A 187 -53.20 -26.43 39.87
C LEU A 187 -52.78 -27.73 40.54
N PHE A 188 -51.78 -27.68 41.41
CA PHE A 188 -51.27 -28.89 42.05
C PHE A 188 -52.13 -29.30 43.25
N LEU A 189 -52.65 -30.52 43.26
CA LEU A 189 -53.22 -31.16 44.44
C LEU A 189 -52.12 -31.87 45.22
N TRP A 190 -51.87 -31.42 46.44
CA TRP A 190 -50.91 -32.08 47.33
C TRP A 190 -51.53 -33.27 48.08
N GLN A 191 -52.82 -33.20 48.40
CA GLN A 191 -53.55 -34.24 49.12
C GLN A 191 -54.64 -34.86 48.24
N ALA A 192 -54.84 -36.17 48.37
CA ALA A 192 -55.89 -36.90 47.68
C ALA A 192 -57.27 -36.29 47.98
N SER A 193 -57.98 -35.92 46.91
CA SER A 193 -59.34 -35.39 46.98
C SER A 193 -60.14 -35.88 45.77
N ALA A 194 -61.40 -36.25 45.98
CA ALA A 194 -62.36 -36.57 44.91
C ALA A 194 -63.31 -35.39 44.60
N GLN A 195 -63.01 -34.21 45.14
CA GLN A 195 -63.80 -33.00 44.98
C GLN A 195 -63.61 -32.39 43.59
N THR A 196 -64.66 -31.74 43.10
CA THR A 196 -64.58 -30.85 41.93
C THR A 196 -64.19 -29.46 42.38
N TYR A 197 -63.14 -28.93 41.76
CA TYR A 197 -62.66 -27.57 41.91
C TYR A 197 -63.16 -26.73 40.74
N THR A 198 -63.44 -25.47 40.98
CA THR A 198 -63.86 -24.50 39.97
C THR A 198 -62.88 -23.34 39.92
N VAL A 199 -62.31 -23.05 38.75
CA VAL A 199 -61.43 -21.92 38.50
C VAL A 199 -62.16 -20.80 37.75
N SER A 200 -61.90 -19.57 38.19
CA SER A 200 -62.24 -18.33 37.50
C SER A 200 -60.98 -17.49 37.27
N ILE A 201 -60.91 -16.77 36.15
CA ILE A 201 -59.79 -15.90 35.79
C ILE A 201 -60.23 -14.45 35.80
N TYR A 202 -59.42 -13.60 36.42
CA TYR A 202 -59.61 -12.16 36.45
C TYR A 202 -58.40 -11.43 35.85
N GLU A 203 -58.62 -10.29 35.23
CA GLU A 203 -57.56 -9.33 34.91
C GLU A 203 -57.23 -8.51 36.17
N GLY A 204 -55.94 -8.31 36.44
CA GLY A 204 -55.45 -7.61 37.62
C GLY A 204 -55.14 -8.53 38.80
N GLU A 205 -54.80 -7.92 39.94
CA GLU A 205 -54.49 -8.61 41.19
C GLU A 205 -55.75 -8.82 42.03
N GLY A 206 -56.04 -10.08 42.38
CA GLY A 206 -57.23 -10.44 43.15
C GLY A 206 -58.51 -10.55 42.31
N THR A 207 -59.62 -10.82 42.99
CA THR A 207 -60.95 -11.02 42.36
C THR A 207 -61.73 -9.72 42.18
N GLY A 208 -61.10 -8.56 42.39
CA GLY A 208 -61.73 -7.24 42.26
C GLY A 208 -61.65 -6.63 40.86
N GLY A 209 -60.87 -7.23 39.95
CA GLY A 209 -60.72 -6.78 38.56
C GLY A 209 -61.78 -7.37 37.62
N THR A 210 -61.54 -7.23 36.30
CA THR A 210 -62.46 -7.74 35.27
C THR A 210 -62.46 -9.26 35.27
N LEU A 211 -63.62 -9.89 35.47
CA LEU A 211 -63.78 -11.33 35.28
C LEU A 211 -63.64 -11.67 33.79
N LEU A 212 -62.60 -12.39 33.42
CA LEU A 212 -62.34 -12.84 32.05
C LEU A 212 -62.97 -14.21 31.78
N PHE A 213 -63.04 -15.06 32.80
CA PHE A 213 -63.55 -16.41 32.66
C PHE A 213 -64.05 -16.96 33.99
N SER A 214 -65.08 -17.79 33.97
CA SER A 214 -65.59 -18.44 35.18
C SER A 214 -66.13 -19.83 34.85
N GLY A 215 -65.89 -20.79 35.75
CA GLY A 215 -66.55 -22.09 35.69
C GLY A 215 -65.74 -23.24 35.10
N ALA A 216 -64.42 -23.08 34.91
CA ALA A 216 -63.59 -24.22 34.51
C ALA A 216 -63.53 -25.19 35.68
N THR A 217 -63.88 -26.44 35.46
CA THR A 217 -63.91 -27.43 36.53
C THR A 217 -62.89 -28.54 36.30
N ALA A 218 -62.29 -29.01 37.39
CA ALA A 218 -61.45 -30.21 37.38
C ALA A 218 -61.73 -31.00 38.66
N THR A 219 -61.93 -32.31 38.52
CA THR A 219 -62.18 -33.21 39.66
C THR A 219 -60.91 -33.96 39.99
N GLY A 220 -60.51 -33.94 41.26
CA GLY A 220 -59.37 -34.73 41.72
C GLY A 220 -59.63 -36.23 41.61
N SER A 221 -58.60 -37.00 41.29
CA SER A 221 -58.68 -38.47 41.10
C SER A 221 -58.59 -39.22 42.43
N ASN A 222 -58.69 -38.51 43.57
CA ASN A 222 -58.46 -39.04 44.90
C ASN A 222 -57.01 -39.58 45.07
N ILE A 223 -56.05 -38.97 44.38
CA ILE A 223 -54.62 -39.28 44.46
C ILE A 223 -53.87 -38.02 44.93
N ALA A 224 -52.92 -38.18 45.85
CA ALA A 224 -52.05 -37.09 46.28
C ALA A 224 -50.95 -36.81 45.24
N ASN A 225 -50.55 -35.54 45.08
CA ASN A 225 -49.52 -35.07 44.15
C ASN A 225 -49.92 -35.13 42.66
N GLU A 226 -51.17 -34.80 42.35
CA GLU A 226 -51.67 -34.69 40.97
C GLU A 226 -51.78 -33.23 40.51
N TRP A 227 -51.70 -32.97 39.21
CA TRP A 227 -52.01 -31.67 38.63
C TRP A 227 -53.45 -31.70 38.09
N LEU A 228 -54.30 -30.85 38.65
CA LEU A 228 -55.63 -30.60 38.11
C LEU A 228 -55.48 -29.74 36.87
N VAL A 229 -55.94 -30.23 35.73
CA VAL A 229 -55.91 -29.50 34.46
C VAL A 229 -57.27 -28.85 34.24
N PHE A 230 -57.29 -27.53 34.24
CA PHE A 230 -58.44 -26.71 33.89
C PHE A 230 -58.26 -26.27 32.44
N VAL A 231 -59.18 -26.68 31.57
CA VAL A 231 -59.25 -26.19 30.19
C VAL A 231 -60.06 -24.90 30.17
N LEU A 232 -59.51 -23.87 29.55
CA LEU A 232 -60.14 -22.57 29.39
C LEU A 232 -60.31 -22.29 27.91
N ASP A 233 -61.40 -21.60 27.60
CA ASP A 233 -61.69 -21.10 26.26
C ASP A 233 -61.82 -19.57 26.31
N GLU A 234 -61.28 -18.90 25.28
CA GLU A 234 -61.47 -17.48 25.00
C GLU A 234 -60.84 -16.48 26.01
N VAL A 235 -59.88 -16.90 26.82
CA VAL A 235 -59.19 -15.99 27.76
C VAL A 235 -57.96 -15.36 27.12
N GLN A 236 -58.03 -14.10 26.70
CA GLN A 236 -56.91 -13.41 26.08
C GLN A 236 -55.98 -12.77 27.12
N LEU A 237 -54.70 -13.15 27.08
CA LEU A 237 -53.63 -12.55 27.87
C LEU A 237 -52.80 -11.58 27.02
N THR A 238 -52.30 -10.54 27.68
CA THR A 238 -51.29 -9.62 27.14
C THR A 238 -50.01 -9.79 27.95
N ALA A 239 -48.88 -10.02 27.28
CA ALA A 239 -47.58 -10.15 27.94
C ALA A 239 -47.28 -8.93 28.83
N GLY A 240 -46.83 -9.17 30.05
CA GLY A 240 -46.55 -8.15 31.06
C GLY A 240 -47.76 -7.71 31.88
N THR A 241 -48.99 -8.06 31.49
CA THR A 241 -50.20 -7.77 32.29
C THR A 241 -50.37 -8.81 33.39
N LYS A 242 -50.85 -8.37 34.56
CA LYS A 242 -51.13 -9.23 35.71
C LYS A 242 -52.56 -9.80 35.63
N TYR A 243 -52.72 -11.07 35.93
CA TYR A 243 -53.97 -11.82 35.95
C TYR A 243 -54.08 -12.62 37.24
N THR A 244 -55.27 -13.11 37.56
CA THR A 244 -55.55 -13.85 38.79
C THR A 244 -56.35 -15.11 38.53
N ILE A 245 -55.87 -16.23 39.07
CA ILE A 245 -56.55 -17.53 39.14
C ILE A 245 -57.26 -17.60 40.49
N ALA A 246 -58.59 -17.58 40.49
CA ALA A 246 -59.41 -17.81 41.67
C ALA A 246 -59.94 -19.24 41.65
N VAL A 247 -59.94 -19.93 42.81
CA VAL A 247 -60.57 -21.25 42.95
C VAL A 247 -61.44 -21.33 44.19
N ASP A 248 -62.52 -22.10 44.08
CA ASP A 248 -63.58 -22.25 45.08
C ASP A 248 -63.14 -22.96 46.36
N ASP A 249 -62.22 -23.93 46.28
CA ASP A 249 -61.61 -24.61 47.44
C ASP A 249 -60.11 -24.83 47.25
N TRP A 250 -59.32 -24.48 48.26
CA TRP A 250 -57.85 -24.53 48.22
C TRP A 250 -57.26 -25.52 49.20
N TYR A 251 -58.08 -26.17 50.02
CA TYR A 251 -57.61 -26.96 51.15
C TYR A 251 -56.64 -28.07 50.75
N HIS A 252 -56.85 -28.67 49.57
CA HIS A 252 -56.01 -29.76 49.07
C HIS A 252 -54.94 -29.29 48.07
N LEU A 253 -54.88 -27.98 47.75
CA LEU A 253 -53.94 -27.43 46.77
C LEU A 253 -52.56 -27.20 47.41
N GLY A 254 -51.51 -27.50 46.65
CA GLY A 254 -50.14 -27.20 47.03
C GLY A 254 -49.88 -25.71 47.01
N SER A 255 -49.22 -25.22 48.05
CA SER A 255 -48.66 -23.88 48.11
C SER A 255 -47.18 -23.94 48.48
N ALA A 256 -46.44 -22.84 48.31
CA ALA A 256 -45.10 -22.68 48.89
C ALA A 256 -44.86 -21.21 49.30
N PHE A 257 -43.78 -20.93 50.04
CA PHE A 257 -43.47 -19.57 50.50
C PHE A 257 -42.91 -18.67 49.38
N ASN A 258 -43.74 -17.78 48.84
CA ASN A 258 -43.42 -16.67 47.92
C ASN A 258 -42.29 -16.96 46.92
N GLN A 259 -42.46 -18.01 46.10
CA GLN A 259 -41.45 -18.45 45.14
C GLN A 259 -41.76 -18.00 43.71
N TYR A 260 -43.00 -17.61 43.43
CA TYR A 260 -43.36 -17.02 42.15
C TYR A 260 -43.20 -15.49 42.24
N SER A 261 -42.08 -15.00 41.70
CA SER A 261 -41.75 -13.57 41.74
C SER A 261 -42.80 -12.74 40.99
N GLY A 262 -43.54 -11.90 41.73
CA GLY A 262 -44.52 -10.96 41.17
C GLY A 262 -45.97 -11.40 41.29
N GLY A 263 -46.23 -12.62 41.74
CA GLY A 263 -47.58 -13.07 42.13
C GLY A 263 -47.88 -12.78 43.59
N GLN A 264 -49.16 -12.90 43.93
CA GLN A 264 -49.66 -12.78 45.28
C GLN A 264 -50.83 -13.75 45.47
N ARG A 265 -50.98 -14.29 46.67
CA ARG A 265 -52.21 -14.98 47.09
C ARG A 265 -53.00 -14.17 48.10
N ASN A 266 -54.29 -14.48 48.25
CA ASN A 266 -55.27 -13.81 49.13
C ASN A 266 -54.66 -13.22 50.44
N GLY A 267 -54.37 -11.91 50.40
CA GLY A 267 -53.93 -11.11 51.55
C GLY A 267 -52.55 -11.46 52.15
N SER A 268 -51.72 -12.28 51.49
CA SER A 268 -50.42 -12.71 52.01
C SER A 268 -49.36 -12.68 50.91
N ALA A 269 -48.41 -11.74 51.03
CA ALA A 269 -47.23 -11.66 50.17
C ALA A 269 -46.18 -12.76 50.45
N THR A 270 -46.48 -13.71 51.34
CA THR A 270 -45.51 -14.72 51.82
C THR A 270 -45.80 -16.12 51.30
N GLY A 271 -46.85 -16.35 50.51
CA GLY A 271 -47.10 -17.65 49.90
C GLY A 271 -47.74 -17.56 48.54
N ASP A 272 -47.52 -18.59 47.72
CA ASP A 272 -48.11 -18.75 46.39
C ASP A 272 -48.71 -20.14 46.24
N LEU A 273 -49.67 -20.31 45.33
CA LEU A 273 -50.10 -21.63 44.84
C LEU A 273 -49.10 -22.21 43.87
N ASN A 274 -49.04 -23.54 43.83
CA ASN A 274 -48.42 -24.25 42.73
C ASN A 274 -49.38 -24.27 41.54
N PHE A 275 -49.06 -23.47 40.53
CA PHE A 275 -49.83 -23.38 39.31
C PHE A 275 -48.93 -23.48 38.08
N LYS A 276 -49.53 -23.81 36.94
CA LYS A 276 -48.98 -23.51 35.63
C LYS A 276 -50.05 -22.88 34.76
N THR A 277 -49.64 -22.01 33.85
CA THR A 277 -50.50 -21.46 32.80
C THR A 277 -49.94 -21.85 31.45
N PHE A 278 -50.80 -22.08 30.46
CA PHE A 278 -50.39 -22.37 29.09
C PHE A 278 -51.13 -21.48 28.11
N VAL A 279 -50.36 -20.78 27.27
CA VAL A 279 -50.87 -19.85 26.28
C VAL A 279 -50.75 -20.46 24.89
N LYS A 280 -51.84 -20.45 24.12
CA LYS A 280 -51.87 -20.70 22.68
C LYS A 280 -51.42 -19.42 21.96
N GLN A 281 -50.32 -19.50 21.24
CA GLN A 281 -49.80 -18.42 20.41
C GLN A 281 -49.93 -18.79 18.92
N ALA A 282 -50.31 -17.84 18.08
CA ALA A 282 -50.23 -18.01 16.63
C ALA A 282 -48.76 -18.10 16.20
N LYS A 283 -48.35 -19.21 15.55
CA LYS A 283 -47.02 -19.31 14.92
C LYS A 283 -47.12 -18.75 13.50
N GLY A 284 -46.20 -17.84 13.15
CA GLY A 284 -46.26 -16.93 12.00
C GLY A 284 -46.74 -17.52 10.67
N ASN A 285 -47.58 -16.74 9.99
CA ASN A 285 -48.29 -17.14 8.77
C ASN A 285 -47.39 -17.05 7.53
N PHE A 286 -47.56 -18.01 6.61
CA PHE A 286 -47.32 -17.76 5.19
C PHE A 286 -48.66 -17.27 4.61
N SER A 287 -48.76 -15.98 4.29
CA SER A 287 -49.96 -15.45 3.65
C SER A 287 -49.62 -14.77 2.32
N ILE A 288 -50.39 -15.13 1.28
CA ILE A 288 -50.35 -14.49 -0.02
C ILE A 288 -51.65 -13.71 -0.16
N SER A 289 -51.56 -12.39 -0.05
CA SER A 289 -52.70 -11.48 -0.21
C SER A 289 -52.50 -10.57 -1.42
N ASN A 290 -53.56 -9.85 -1.79
CA ASN A 290 -53.47 -8.74 -2.73
C ASN A 290 -52.65 -7.55 -2.20
N THR A 291 -52.24 -7.56 -0.93
CA THR A 291 -51.41 -6.53 -0.29
C THR A 291 -49.95 -6.94 -0.13
N GLY A 292 -49.55 -8.17 -0.46
CA GLY A 292 -48.16 -8.63 -0.49
C GLY A 292 -47.97 -10.11 -0.13
N VAL A 293 -46.71 -10.56 -0.14
CA VAL A 293 -46.31 -11.87 0.39
C VAL A 293 -45.67 -11.65 1.75
N THR A 294 -46.20 -12.32 2.77
CA THR A 294 -45.63 -12.33 4.12
C THR A 294 -45.04 -13.70 4.43
N VAL A 295 -43.82 -13.73 4.94
CA VAL A 295 -43.11 -14.96 5.34
C VAL A 295 -42.63 -14.76 6.78
N GLY A 296 -43.37 -15.30 7.75
CA GLY A 296 -43.12 -15.01 9.16
C GLY A 296 -43.37 -13.53 9.46
N ASP A 297 -42.39 -12.85 10.06
CA ASP A 297 -42.46 -11.41 10.37
C ASP A 297 -42.07 -10.51 9.18
N TYR A 298 -41.65 -11.08 8.06
CA TYR A 298 -41.14 -10.31 6.92
C TYR A 298 -42.22 -10.04 5.87
N THR A 299 -42.40 -8.76 5.51
CA THR A 299 -43.22 -8.34 4.37
C THR A 299 -42.34 -8.04 3.16
N LEU A 300 -42.55 -8.78 2.05
CA LEU A 300 -41.81 -8.55 0.81
C LEU A 300 -42.27 -7.27 0.08
N PRO A 301 -41.38 -6.54 -0.63
CA PRO A 301 -41.74 -5.38 -1.44
C PRO A 301 -42.78 -5.69 -2.52
N LYS A 302 -43.68 -4.74 -2.79
CA LYS A 302 -44.73 -4.85 -3.83
C LYS A 302 -44.24 -4.66 -5.26
N THR A 303 -43.04 -4.11 -5.44
CA THR A 303 -42.44 -3.76 -6.73
C THR A 303 -41.09 -4.44 -6.87
N ASP A 304 -40.73 -4.82 -8.09
CA ASP A 304 -39.42 -5.37 -8.39
C ASP A 304 -38.31 -4.35 -8.15
N GLY A 305 -37.14 -4.85 -7.76
CA GLY A 305 -35.92 -4.05 -7.72
C GLY A 305 -35.46 -3.72 -9.14
N THR A 306 -34.80 -2.57 -9.31
CA THR A 306 -34.12 -2.24 -10.55
C THR A 306 -32.72 -2.86 -10.60
N THR A 307 -32.08 -2.88 -11.77
CA THR A 307 -30.71 -3.38 -11.94
C THR A 307 -29.76 -2.71 -10.96
N GLY A 308 -29.06 -3.50 -10.15
CA GLY A 308 -28.12 -3.00 -9.13
C GLY A 308 -28.74 -2.74 -7.76
N GLN A 309 -29.96 -3.19 -7.51
CA GLN A 309 -30.56 -3.20 -6.17
C GLN A 309 -30.46 -4.59 -5.52
N ILE A 310 -30.33 -4.62 -4.20
CA ILE A 310 -30.37 -5.83 -3.35
C ILE A 310 -31.51 -5.73 -2.35
N LEU A 311 -32.05 -6.88 -1.95
CA LEU A 311 -33.08 -6.96 -0.92
C LEU A 311 -32.41 -6.75 0.45
N THR A 312 -32.88 -5.78 1.23
CA THR A 312 -32.34 -5.44 2.56
C THR A 312 -33.44 -5.46 3.61
N THR A 313 -33.10 -5.76 4.86
CA THR A 313 -34.04 -5.73 6.00
C THR A 313 -33.67 -4.62 6.97
N ASP A 314 -34.67 -4.01 7.60
CA ASP A 314 -34.50 -3.02 8.67
C ASP A 314 -34.35 -3.66 10.07
N GLY A 315 -34.32 -5.00 10.15
CA GLY A 315 -34.25 -5.74 11.41
C GLY A 315 -35.55 -5.71 12.24
N SER A 316 -36.61 -5.06 11.74
CA SER A 316 -37.92 -4.91 12.38
C SER A 316 -39.07 -5.54 11.57
N GLY A 317 -38.73 -6.41 10.61
CA GLY A 317 -39.72 -7.13 9.79
C GLY A 317 -40.04 -6.47 8.45
N ASN A 318 -39.52 -5.26 8.15
CA ASN A 318 -39.68 -4.68 6.81
C ASN A 318 -38.50 -5.07 5.92
N VAL A 319 -38.82 -5.48 4.70
CA VAL A 319 -37.85 -5.79 3.66
C VAL A 319 -38.03 -4.79 2.50
N SER A 320 -36.96 -4.19 2.01
CA SER A 320 -36.99 -3.18 0.94
C SER A 320 -35.80 -3.31 -0.02
N TRP A 321 -35.94 -2.84 -1.26
CA TRP A 321 -34.85 -2.78 -2.23
C TRP A 321 -33.91 -1.61 -1.91
N GLY A 322 -32.71 -1.92 -1.44
CA GLY A 322 -31.62 -0.97 -1.28
C GLY A 322 -30.69 -0.99 -2.50
N GLY A 323 -30.00 0.11 -2.79
CA GLY A 323 -28.87 0.06 -3.72
C GLY A 323 -27.76 -0.84 -3.18
N VAL A 324 -26.90 -1.39 -4.04
CA VAL A 324 -25.63 -1.97 -3.55
C VAL A 324 -24.88 -0.85 -2.85
N GLY A 325 -24.86 -0.87 -1.52
CA GLY A 325 -24.16 0.14 -0.74
C GLY A 325 -22.67 0.09 -1.04
N SER A 326 -22.20 0.98 -1.91
CA SER A 326 -20.79 1.34 -2.04
C SER A 326 -20.34 2.07 -0.79
N ASN A 327 -20.10 1.34 0.29
CA ASN A 327 -19.55 1.91 1.52
C ASN A 327 -18.01 1.95 1.37
N ASN A 328 -17.50 3.10 0.92
CA ASN A 328 -16.11 3.56 1.11
C ASN A 328 -14.96 2.58 0.76
N GLY A 329 -14.88 2.16 -0.50
CA GLY A 329 -13.60 1.82 -1.13
C GLY A 329 -12.89 0.54 -0.67
N ILE A 330 -13.56 -0.38 0.03
CA ILE A 330 -13.07 -1.75 0.19
C ILE A 330 -14.17 -2.73 -0.24
N THR A 331 -14.20 -3.05 -1.53
CA THR A 331 -14.96 -4.20 -2.05
C THR A 331 -14.03 -5.40 -2.12
N ASN A 332 -14.38 -6.51 -1.48
CA ASN A 332 -13.64 -7.75 -1.61
C ASN A 332 -14.02 -8.42 -2.95
N SER A 333 -13.27 -8.11 -4.01
CA SER A 333 -13.37 -8.82 -5.29
C SER A 333 -11.96 -9.07 -5.85
N SER A 334 -11.47 -10.32 -5.69
CA SER A 334 -10.18 -10.80 -6.21
C SER A 334 -8.93 -10.17 -5.55
N ASN A 335 -7.74 -10.38 -6.14
CA ASN A 335 -6.43 -9.86 -5.71
C ASN A 335 -6.22 -8.35 -5.97
N THR A 336 -7.29 -7.59 -6.22
CA THR A 336 -7.24 -6.18 -6.61
C THR A 336 -7.93 -5.31 -5.57
N LEU A 337 -7.17 -4.39 -4.97
CA LEU A 337 -7.71 -3.32 -4.15
C LEU A 337 -8.06 -2.13 -5.06
N GLN A 338 -9.35 -1.88 -5.29
CA GLN A 338 -9.81 -0.81 -6.18
C GLN A 338 -10.19 0.45 -5.37
N LEU A 339 -9.28 1.42 -5.31
CA LEU A 339 -9.48 2.72 -4.65
C LEU A 339 -10.08 3.76 -5.63
N GLY A 340 -11.17 3.42 -6.32
CA GLY A 340 -11.76 4.25 -7.39
C GLY A 340 -12.95 5.10 -6.94
N GLY A 341 -12.93 6.41 -7.26
CA GLY A 341 -13.96 7.41 -6.96
C GLY A 341 -13.39 8.66 -6.27
N SER A 342 -14.16 9.75 -6.15
CA SER A 342 -13.76 10.88 -5.31
C SER A 342 -13.66 10.41 -3.86
N LEU A 343 -12.45 10.29 -3.34
CA LEU A 343 -12.21 10.08 -1.91
C LEU A 343 -12.67 11.34 -1.17
N ASN A 344 -13.93 11.34 -0.74
CA ASN A 344 -14.54 12.45 0.01
C ASN A 344 -14.13 12.48 1.49
N GLN A 345 -13.23 11.58 1.90
CA GLN A 345 -12.63 11.47 3.22
C GLN A 345 -11.25 10.82 3.11
N SER A 346 -10.37 11.07 4.09
CA SER A 346 -9.04 10.47 4.13
C SER A 346 -9.12 8.94 4.21
N THR A 347 -8.46 8.24 3.29
CA THR A 347 -8.35 6.77 3.28
C THR A 347 -6.96 6.37 3.75
N THR A 348 -6.87 5.63 4.86
CA THR A 348 -5.60 5.07 5.35
C THR A 348 -5.61 3.56 5.12
N LEU A 349 -4.65 3.05 4.34
CA LEU A 349 -4.41 1.61 4.18
C LEU A 349 -3.38 1.16 5.22
N THR A 350 -3.81 0.41 6.23
CA THR A 350 -2.91 -0.11 7.28
C THR A 350 -2.46 -1.52 6.91
N LEU A 351 -1.15 -1.73 6.68
CA LEU A 351 -0.59 -2.98 6.17
C LEU A 351 -0.09 -3.95 7.25
N GLY A 352 0.00 -3.50 8.51
CA GLY A 352 0.51 -4.33 9.62
C GLY A 352 1.94 -4.85 9.36
N THR A 353 2.14 -6.16 9.47
CA THR A 353 3.43 -6.84 9.21
C THR A 353 3.61 -7.28 7.75
N HIS A 354 2.68 -6.96 6.85
CA HIS A 354 2.72 -7.39 5.45
C HIS A 354 3.31 -6.29 4.58
N PRO A 355 4.24 -6.61 3.65
CA PRO A 355 4.77 -5.62 2.71
C PRO A 355 3.72 -5.27 1.64
N LEU A 356 3.66 -4.00 1.26
CA LEU A 356 3.00 -3.59 0.01
C LEU A 356 4.00 -3.73 -1.12
N VAL A 357 3.89 -4.82 -1.88
CA VAL A 357 4.77 -5.13 -3.01
C VAL A 357 4.04 -4.80 -4.31
N PHE A 358 4.54 -3.81 -5.05
CA PHE A 358 4.15 -3.58 -6.44
C PHE A 358 5.07 -4.41 -7.33
N ASN A 359 4.58 -5.54 -7.83
CA ASN A 359 5.31 -6.34 -8.81
C ASN A 359 5.04 -5.77 -10.20
N LEU A 360 5.98 -4.97 -10.71
CA LEU A 360 5.98 -4.47 -12.09
C LEU A 360 6.57 -5.58 -12.97
N ASP A 361 5.73 -6.55 -13.37
CA ASP A 361 6.14 -7.67 -14.23
C ASP A 361 6.13 -7.26 -15.73
N ASN A 362 6.16 -8.23 -16.66
CA ASN A 362 6.11 -7.96 -18.12
C ASN A 362 4.85 -7.18 -18.58
N SER A 363 3.95 -6.83 -17.66
CA SER A 363 2.91 -5.83 -17.86
C SER A 363 2.68 -5.03 -16.58
N GLY A 364 3.04 -3.74 -16.59
CA GLY A 364 2.52 -2.78 -15.62
C GLY A 364 3.53 -1.76 -15.12
N ASP A 365 3.15 -0.50 -15.19
CA ASP A 365 3.89 0.65 -14.66
C ASP A 365 3.21 1.19 -13.39
N LEU A 366 3.99 1.71 -12.43
CA LEU A 366 3.45 2.50 -11.34
C LEU A 366 3.45 3.98 -11.72
N PHE A 367 2.27 4.52 -12.02
CA PHE A 367 2.08 5.95 -12.22
C PHE A 367 1.55 6.61 -10.94
N ILE A 368 2.25 7.63 -10.46
CA ILE A 368 1.71 8.61 -9.52
C ILE A 368 1.43 9.87 -10.34
N GLN A 369 0.16 10.19 -10.51
CA GLN A 369 -0.30 11.29 -11.35
C GLN A 369 -1.01 12.35 -10.53
N ASP A 370 -0.82 13.61 -10.92
CA ASP A 370 -1.63 14.74 -10.49
C ASP A 370 -2.45 15.25 -11.69
N ASN A 371 -3.78 15.21 -11.57
CA ASN A 371 -4.72 15.62 -12.62
C ASN A 371 -4.40 15.04 -14.02
N GLY A 372 -4.06 13.75 -14.09
CA GLY A 372 -3.70 13.06 -15.34
C GLY A 372 -2.27 13.30 -15.84
N THR A 373 -1.48 14.13 -15.14
CA THR A 373 -0.05 14.35 -15.43
C THR A 373 0.80 13.47 -14.53
N THR A 374 1.66 12.64 -15.12
CA THR A 374 2.58 11.77 -14.36
C THR A 374 3.65 12.60 -13.66
N LYS A 375 3.75 12.48 -12.33
CA LYS A 375 4.75 13.15 -11.46
C LYS A 375 5.85 12.21 -11.02
N PHE A 376 5.50 10.94 -10.78
CA PHE A 376 6.47 9.87 -10.56
C PHE A 376 6.04 8.62 -11.33
N LEU A 377 6.99 8.02 -12.03
CA LEU A 377 6.80 6.78 -12.77
C LEU A 377 7.89 5.81 -12.36
N LEU A 378 7.48 4.64 -11.86
CA LEU A 378 8.33 3.44 -11.93
C LEU A 378 7.86 2.63 -13.11
N ALA A 379 8.67 2.63 -14.17
CA ALA A 379 8.38 1.85 -15.35
C ALA A 379 8.80 0.38 -15.14
N ASP A 380 8.08 -0.54 -15.78
CA ASP A 380 8.39 -1.97 -15.81
C ASP A 380 9.81 -2.27 -16.30
N ASN A 381 10.37 -1.39 -17.12
CA ASN A 381 11.72 -1.46 -17.65
C ASN A 381 12.83 -1.09 -16.65
N GLY A 382 12.47 -0.81 -15.39
CA GLY A 382 13.40 -0.46 -14.30
C GLY A 382 13.78 1.02 -14.22
N SER A 383 13.25 1.87 -15.10
CA SER A 383 13.49 3.32 -15.07
C SER A 383 12.58 4.01 -14.06
N SER A 384 13.13 4.98 -13.34
CA SER A 384 12.37 5.90 -12.50
C SER A 384 12.39 7.29 -13.12
N PHE A 385 11.21 7.87 -13.33
CA PHE A 385 11.10 9.25 -13.82
C PHE A 385 10.46 10.12 -12.76
N PHE A 386 11.06 11.28 -12.53
CA PHE A 386 10.50 12.38 -11.75
C PHE A 386 10.15 13.49 -12.73
N GLY A 387 8.85 13.75 -12.91
CA GLY A 387 8.35 14.71 -13.91
C GLY A 387 8.27 16.15 -13.39
N ASP A 388 8.87 16.41 -12.23
CA ASP A 388 8.85 17.68 -11.50
C ASP A 388 10.02 17.68 -10.51
N ASP A 389 10.12 18.72 -9.69
CA ASP A 389 11.10 18.84 -8.63
C ASP A 389 11.11 17.62 -7.68
N VAL A 390 12.32 17.15 -7.34
CA VAL A 390 12.54 16.06 -6.39
C VAL A 390 13.06 16.63 -5.08
N TYR A 391 12.36 16.33 -3.99
CA TYR A 391 12.73 16.73 -2.64
C TYR A 391 12.98 15.50 -1.77
N PHE A 392 14.25 15.25 -1.41
CA PHE A 392 14.60 14.32 -0.34
C PHE A 392 14.50 15.09 0.97
N ARG A 393 13.67 14.63 1.92
CA ARG A 393 13.41 15.34 3.18
C ARG A 393 13.70 14.49 4.41
N ASP A 394 14.02 15.14 5.51
CA ASP A 394 14.21 14.52 6.82
C ASP A 394 12.86 14.12 7.43
N ALA A 395 12.69 12.81 7.61
CA ALA A 395 11.57 12.12 8.27
C ALA A 395 10.14 12.32 7.71
N ASN A 396 9.73 13.51 7.25
CA ASN A 396 8.36 13.75 6.75
C ASN A 396 8.30 14.83 5.65
N THR A 397 7.15 14.96 4.98
CA THR A 397 6.94 15.86 3.83
C THR A 397 6.94 17.35 4.20
N SER A 398 6.75 17.69 5.48
CA SER A 398 6.95 19.03 6.04
C SER A 398 8.34 19.23 6.65
N GLY A 399 9.19 18.19 6.62
CA GLY A 399 10.54 18.17 7.17
C GLY A 399 11.54 18.91 6.29
N THR A 400 12.76 19.04 6.78
CA THR A 400 13.82 19.79 6.12
C THR A 400 14.35 19.05 4.88
N ASN A 401 14.75 19.78 3.83
CA ASN A 401 15.35 19.18 2.64
C ASN A 401 16.77 18.66 2.93
N LEU A 402 17.13 17.53 2.33
CA LEU A 402 18.42 16.84 2.35
C LEU A 402 19.08 16.82 0.98
N VAL A 403 18.30 16.66 -0.09
CA VAL A 403 18.75 16.84 -1.47
C VAL A 403 17.57 17.36 -2.27
N ILE A 404 17.80 18.30 -3.17
CA ILE A 404 16.80 18.79 -4.10
C ILE A 404 17.36 18.75 -5.51
N ILE A 405 16.55 18.26 -6.43
CA ILE A 405 16.82 18.30 -7.87
C ILE A 405 15.65 19.05 -8.49
N THR A 406 15.93 20.23 -9.03
CA THR A 406 14.91 21.14 -9.56
C THR A 406 15.23 21.57 -10.99
N ASP A 407 14.18 21.98 -11.70
CA ASP A 407 14.28 22.75 -12.93
C ASP A 407 14.42 24.25 -12.59
N ASP A 408 15.50 24.89 -13.02
CA ASP A 408 15.83 26.30 -12.82
C ASP A 408 15.87 27.06 -14.16
N GLY A 409 14.69 27.24 -14.77
CA GLY A 409 14.54 27.98 -16.02
C GLY A 409 14.95 27.18 -17.26
N ASP A 410 14.49 25.93 -17.36
CA ASP A 410 14.87 24.90 -18.33
C ASP A 410 16.28 24.30 -18.10
N ASP A 411 16.92 24.60 -16.97
CA ASP A 411 18.25 24.12 -16.58
C ASP A 411 18.23 23.27 -15.31
N GLY A 412 19.08 22.24 -15.26
CA GLY A 412 19.18 21.36 -14.10
C GLY A 412 19.94 22.00 -12.95
N ARG A 413 19.35 21.95 -11.74
CA ARG A 413 20.01 22.40 -10.51
C ARG A 413 20.00 21.30 -9.44
N LEU A 414 21.19 20.86 -9.04
CA LEU A 414 21.37 19.91 -7.95
C LEU A 414 21.79 20.63 -6.68
N ARG A 415 21.01 20.47 -5.61
CA ARG A 415 21.34 21.00 -4.29
C ARG A 415 21.37 19.87 -3.28
N ILE A 416 22.55 19.51 -2.79
CA ILE A 416 22.69 18.65 -1.60
C ILE A 416 22.51 19.57 -0.39
N TYR A 417 21.82 19.15 0.66
CA TYR A 417 21.53 19.94 1.87
C TYR A 417 22.08 19.24 3.13
N GLU A 418 22.60 20.00 4.08
CA GLU A 418 22.99 19.55 5.41
C GLU A 418 22.22 20.40 6.45
N ASN A 419 21.49 19.75 7.37
CA ASN A 419 20.63 20.42 8.37
C ASN A 419 19.59 21.41 7.79
N GLY A 420 19.03 21.11 6.61
CA GLY A 420 18.00 21.91 5.95
C GLY A 420 18.51 23.07 5.07
N ILE A 421 19.82 23.16 4.80
CA ILE A 421 20.47 24.22 4.00
C ILE A 421 21.40 23.61 2.94
N THR A 422 21.50 24.17 1.72
CA THR A 422 22.35 23.67 0.60
C THR A 422 23.86 23.59 0.95
N SER A 423 24.46 22.40 0.82
CA SER A 423 25.87 22.00 0.95
C SER A 423 26.64 21.98 -0.39
N ILE A 424 26.05 21.45 -1.48
CA ILE A 424 26.62 21.48 -2.84
C ILE A 424 25.50 21.90 -3.78
N ASP A 425 25.62 23.08 -4.38
CA ASP A 425 24.72 23.60 -5.43
C ASP A 425 25.47 23.47 -6.74
N LEU A 426 24.93 22.73 -7.72
CA LEU A 426 25.46 22.62 -9.07
C LEU A 426 24.40 23.17 -10.04
N ASP A 427 24.59 24.42 -10.47
CA ASP A 427 23.66 25.18 -11.30
C ASP A 427 24.18 25.30 -12.74
N ALA A 428 23.34 24.95 -13.71
CA ALA A 428 23.74 24.72 -15.09
C ALA A 428 23.57 25.93 -16.04
N ASN A 429 22.93 27.03 -15.62
CA ASN A 429 22.49 28.06 -16.58
C ASN A 429 23.61 28.92 -17.20
N SER A 430 24.67 29.29 -16.47
CA SER A 430 25.74 30.16 -17.05
C SER A 430 27.19 29.77 -16.72
N GLY A 431 27.38 28.66 -16.00
CA GLY A 431 28.68 28.10 -15.65
C GLY A 431 28.78 27.75 -14.18
N PHE A 432 29.53 26.69 -13.88
CA PHE A 432 29.72 26.23 -12.52
C PHE A 432 30.95 26.90 -11.89
N ILE A 433 30.75 28.09 -11.30
CA ILE A 433 31.85 28.90 -10.79
C ILE A 433 32.17 28.52 -9.34
N PHE A 434 33.27 27.80 -9.15
CA PHE A 434 33.83 27.58 -7.82
C PHE A 434 34.35 28.92 -7.26
N ASN A 435 33.79 29.32 -6.12
CA ASN A 435 34.07 30.59 -5.48
C ASN A 435 33.73 31.84 -6.33
N GLU A 436 32.56 31.86 -6.98
CA GLU A 436 32.05 33.01 -7.75
C GLU A 436 32.05 34.33 -6.96
N GLN A 437 31.88 34.23 -5.65
CA GLN A 437 31.85 35.37 -4.73
C GLN A 437 33.23 35.91 -4.33
N ALA A 438 34.32 35.30 -4.80
CA ALA A 438 35.70 35.68 -4.45
C ALA A 438 35.99 35.72 -2.93
N LEU A 439 35.42 34.79 -2.16
CA LEU A 439 35.69 34.64 -0.71
C LEU A 439 37.00 33.88 -0.48
N ASP A 440 37.56 33.92 0.73
CA ASP A 440 38.67 33.05 1.14
C ASP A 440 38.21 31.58 1.31
N ARG A 441 37.83 30.96 0.19
CA ARG A 441 37.49 29.55 0.06
C ARG A 441 38.52 28.86 -0.78
N ASP A 442 39.38 28.15 -0.09
CA ASP A 442 40.34 27.32 -0.78
C ASP A 442 39.63 26.23 -1.58
N PHE A 443 40.03 26.09 -2.84
CA PHE A 443 39.64 24.95 -3.66
C PHE A 443 40.83 24.01 -3.75
N ARG A 444 40.65 22.77 -3.29
CA ARG A 444 41.72 21.78 -3.27
C ARG A 444 41.33 20.57 -4.11
N VAL A 445 42.21 20.21 -5.03
CA VAL A 445 42.18 18.94 -5.75
C VAL A 445 43.34 18.11 -5.24
N GLU A 446 42.98 17.05 -4.54
CA GLU A 446 43.92 16.12 -3.92
C GLU A 446 44.37 15.04 -4.90
N SER A 447 45.58 14.51 -4.71
CA SER A 447 46.09 13.28 -5.33
C SER A 447 46.42 12.25 -4.26
N THR A 448 46.72 11.00 -4.64
CA THR A 448 46.87 9.85 -3.72
C THR A 448 47.81 10.07 -2.53
N SER A 449 48.87 10.84 -2.71
CA SER A 449 49.87 11.12 -1.67
C SER A 449 50.18 12.61 -1.52
N ASN A 450 49.40 13.47 -2.16
CA ASN A 450 49.56 14.91 -2.06
C ASN A 450 48.18 15.59 -2.03
N PRO A 451 47.73 16.03 -0.84
CA PRO A 451 46.46 16.73 -0.72
C PRO A 451 46.45 18.06 -1.47
N ASN A 452 47.60 18.69 -1.75
CA ASN A 452 47.66 20.01 -2.37
C ASN A 452 48.21 19.95 -3.80
N MET A 453 47.76 18.97 -4.60
CA MET A 453 48.21 18.83 -5.98
C MET A 453 47.81 20.05 -6.83
N LEU A 454 46.54 20.46 -6.75
CA LEU A 454 46.09 21.78 -7.18
C LEU A 454 45.36 22.44 -6.02
N ARG A 455 45.76 23.67 -5.70
CA ARG A 455 45.15 24.45 -4.64
C ARG A 455 44.95 25.88 -5.11
N VAL A 456 43.72 26.38 -5.02
CA VAL A 456 43.45 27.80 -4.97
C VAL A 456 43.53 28.19 -3.50
N ASP A 457 44.49 29.05 -3.14
CA ASP A 457 44.56 29.76 -1.87
C ASP A 457 43.86 31.09 -2.08
N ALA A 458 42.60 31.14 -1.65
CA ALA A 458 41.77 32.28 -1.95
C ALA A 458 42.12 33.49 -1.06
N ALA A 459 42.61 33.29 0.17
CA ALA A 459 43.05 34.33 1.12
C ALA A 459 44.08 35.27 0.51
N ASN A 460 45.05 34.67 -0.16
CA ASN A 460 46.19 35.37 -0.69
C ASN A 460 46.06 35.66 -2.18
N ASN A 461 44.96 35.24 -2.82
CA ASN A 461 44.74 35.26 -4.26
C ASN A 461 45.83 34.50 -5.02
N ARG A 462 46.10 33.26 -4.59
CA ARG A 462 47.22 32.46 -5.09
C ARG A 462 46.75 31.09 -5.55
N VAL A 463 47.54 30.52 -6.43
CA VAL A 463 47.42 29.15 -6.90
C VAL A 463 48.70 28.42 -6.56
N GLY A 464 48.55 27.37 -5.76
CA GLY A 464 49.60 26.45 -5.36
C GLY A 464 49.54 25.16 -6.16
N ILE A 465 50.70 24.69 -6.61
CA ILE A 465 50.90 23.33 -7.13
C ILE A 465 51.94 22.65 -6.24
N GLY A 466 51.52 21.59 -5.55
CA GLY A 466 52.40 20.84 -4.66
C GLY A 466 52.66 21.48 -3.29
N THR A 467 51.93 22.55 -2.93
CA THR A 467 52.07 23.26 -1.65
C THR A 467 50.72 23.69 -1.09
N SER A 468 50.57 23.60 0.23
CA SER A 468 49.44 24.18 0.96
C SER A 468 49.56 25.69 1.18
N THR A 469 50.78 26.25 1.05
CA THR A 469 51.10 27.64 1.37
C THR A 469 51.83 28.30 0.19
N PRO A 470 51.11 28.67 -0.88
CA PRO A 470 51.72 29.41 -1.98
C PRO A 470 52.20 30.80 -1.50
N ASP A 471 53.43 31.20 -1.86
CA ASP A 471 54.03 32.47 -1.39
C ASP A 471 53.77 33.63 -2.36
N VAL A 472 53.38 33.29 -3.59
CA VAL A 472 53.11 34.21 -4.71
C VAL A 472 51.89 33.73 -5.50
N ILE A 473 51.33 34.56 -6.38
CA ILE A 473 50.09 34.28 -7.15
C ILE A 473 50.13 32.91 -7.83
N PHE A 474 51.29 32.50 -8.34
CA PHE A 474 51.49 31.14 -8.83
C PHE A 474 52.75 30.55 -8.21
N HIS A 475 52.59 29.63 -7.27
CA HIS A 475 53.69 28.94 -6.60
C HIS A 475 53.61 27.43 -6.88
N ALA A 476 54.52 26.95 -7.73
CA ALA A 476 54.73 25.52 -7.93
C ALA A 476 55.99 25.07 -7.19
N THR A 477 55.87 24.02 -6.37
CA THR A 477 57.00 23.40 -5.67
C THR A 477 56.92 21.89 -5.76
N GLY A 478 58.08 21.23 -5.70
CA GLY A 478 58.17 19.79 -5.73
C GLY A 478 59.55 19.31 -5.33
N ALA A 479 59.58 18.25 -4.51
CA ALA A 479 60.81 17.52 -4.20
C ALA A 479 61.08 16.46 -5.28
N VAL A 480 61.51 16.90 -6.46
CA VAL A 480 61.81 16.02 -7.60
C VAL A 480 63.32 15.81 -7.76
N ALA A 481 63.78 14.58 -7.56
CA ALA A 481 65.20 14.25 -7.71
C ALA A 481 65.60 14.26 -9.20
N SER A 482 66.71 14.96 -9.51
CA SER A 482 67.32 14.97 -10.85
C SER A 482 66.38 15.37 -12.00
N ASN A 483 65.35 16.18 -11.71
CA ASN A 483 64.38 16.65 -12.70
C ASN A 483 63.91 18.09 -12.39
N TYR A 484 63.07 18.66 -13.24
CA TYR A 484 62.56 20.02 -13.13
C TYR A 484 61.14 20.06 -12.56
N VAL A 485 60.81 21.13 -11.82
CA VAL A 485 59.45 21.39 -11.31
C VAL A 485 58.51 21.86 -12.43
N ALA A 486 59.04 22.49 -13.48
CA ALA A 486 58.27 22.96 -14.63
C ALA A 486 59.05 22.78 -15.94
N LYS A 487 58.34 22.43 -17.02
CA LYS A 487 58.83 22.36 -18.40
C LYS A 487 57.88 23.18 -19.28
N VAL A 488 58.41 24.13 -20.03
CA VAL A 488 57.66 24.95 -21.01
C VAL A 488 58.24 24.67 -22.38
N GLU A 489 57.43 24.17 -23.31
CA GLU A 489 57.87 23.79 -24.64
C GLU A 489 56.90 24.27 -25.73
N ASN A 490 57.46 24.82 -26.81
CA ASN A 490 56.80 24.98 -28.09
C ASN A 490 57.58 24.11 -29.09
N THR A 491 56.94 23.06 -29.58
CA THR A 491 57.57 22.04 -30.43
C THR A 491 57.33 22.27 -31.92
N GLU A 492 56.75 23.41 -32.31
CA GLU A 492 56.56 23.78 -33.71
C GLU A 492 57.92 23.87 -34.43
N ASN A 493 57.99 23.35 -35.65
CA ASN A 493 59.23 23.23 -36.44
C ASN A 493 59.05 23.83 -37.83
N SER A 494 58.49 25.04 -37.86
CA SER A 494 58.31 25.82 -39.07
C SER A 494 59.51 26.74 -39.32
N ILE A 495 59.99 26.77 -40.55
CA ILE A 495 60.96 27.76 -41.05
C ILE A 495 60.28 29.03 -41.58
N ALA A 496 58.95 29.05 -41.66
CA ALA A 496 58.14 30.15 -42.19
C ALA A 496 57.55 31.05 -41.10
N THR A 497 57.54 30.61 -39.84
CA THR A 497 56.94 31.31 -38.69
C THR A 497 57.85 31.25 -37.47
N GLN A 498 57.66 32.18 -36.53
CA GLN A 498 58.38 32.17 -35.26
C GLN A 498 57.80 31.11 -34.32
N ASN A 499 58.65 30.29 -33.70
CA ASN A 499 58.26 29.24 -32.76
C ASN A 499 58.58 29.71 -31.33
N ASN A 500 57.83 30.71 -30.85
CA ASN A 500 58.08 31.35 -29.55
C ASN A 500 57.72 30.42 -28.37
N GLY A 501 58.62 30.26 -27.39
CA GLY A 501 58.43 29.35 -26.25
C GLY A 501 57.80 30.00 -25.01
N LEU A 502 58.52 30.92 -24.35
CA LEU A 502 58.07 31.64 -23.16
C LEU A 502 58.21 33.15 -23.36
N LEU A 503 57.12 33.89 -23.21
CA LEU A 503 57.14 35.35 -23.16
C LEU A 503 57.05 35.81 -21.70
N VAL A 504 58.05 36.56 -21.24
CA VAL A 504 58.03 37.20 -19.93
C VAL A 504 57.73 38.69 -20.11
N VAL A 505 56.50 39.10 -19.79
CA VAL A 505 56.09 40.51 -19.76
C VAL A 505 56.15 40.99 -18.31
N ALA A 506 57.31 41.53 -17.93
CA ALA A 506 57.58 42.02 -16.58
C ALA A 506 58.39 43.30 -16.62
N GLY A 507 58.22 44.16 -15.61
CA GLY A 507 58.90 45.45 -15.54
C GLY A 507 57.96 46.63 -15.38
N ASN A 508 58.53 47.82 -15.32
CA ASN A 508 57.83 49.09 -15.26
C ASN A 508 57.75 49.71 -16.65
N SER A 509 56.55 50.10 -17.08
CA SER A 509 56.32 50.85 -18.32
C SER A 509 56.77 52.31 -18.21
N ASN A 510 57.04 52.81 -17.01
CA ASN A 510 57.56 54.14 -16.75
C ASN A 510 59.09 54.17 -16.94
N PRO A 511 59.62 54.94 -17.91
CA PRO A 511 61.05 55.03 -18.17
C PRO A 511 61.86 55.69 -17.02
N LEU A 512 61.18 56.29 -16.04
CA LEU A 512 61.78 57.06 -14.94
C LEU A 512 61.89 56.28 -13.62
N VAL A 513 61.45 55.01 -13.56
CA VAL A 513 61.42 54.21 -12.32
C VAL A 513 62.31 52.95 -12.43
N PHE A 514 62.94 52.60 -11.30
CA PHE A 514 64.02 51.60 -11.14
C PHE A 514 63.69 50.14 -11.52
N SER A 515 64.78 49.40 -11.78
CA SER A 515 64.95 48.01 -12.21
C SER A 515 64.12 46.93 -11.48
N ALA A 516 63.08 46.42 -12.14
CA ALA A 516 62.37 45.20 -11.74
C ALA A 516 63.15 43.93 -12.13
N TYR A 517 63.03 42.86 -11.34
CA TYR A 517 63.42 41.52 -11.79
C TYR A 517 62.39 41.04 -12.80
N MET A 518 62.84 40.71 -14.00
CA MET A 518 62.06 39.92 -14.94
C MET A 518 62.14 38.44 -14.57
N ILE A 519 63.34 37.99 -14.18
CA ILE A 519 63.60 36.66 -13.64
C ILE A 519 64.60 36.80 -12.48
N GLY A 520 64.28 36.26 -11.31
CA GLY A 520 65.19 36.19 -10.16
C GLY A 520 65.74 34.78 -9.96
N PHE A 521 67.02 34.66 -9.61
CA PHE A 521 67.64 33.38 -9.25
C PHE A 521 67.94 33.39 -7.76
N GLN A 522 67.26 32.52 -7.02
CA GLN A 522 67.34 32.41 -5.57
C GLN A 522 67.60 30.94 -5.20
N ARG A 523 68.43 30.72 -4.18
CA ARG A 523 68.59 29.39 -3.58
C ARG A 523 67.35 29.04 -2.74
N PRO A 524 67.09 27.74 -2.46
CA PRO A 524 65.98 27.33 -1.59
C PRO A 524 65.99 27.95 -0.19
N ASP A 525 67.15 28.42 0.29
CA ASP A 525 67.31 29.12 1.58
C ASP A 525 66.90 30.61 1.53
N GLY A 526 66.36 31.09 0.41
CA GLY A 526 65.99 32.49 0.23
C GLY A 526 67.15 33.42 -0.16
N THR A 527 68.36 32.90 -0.35
CA THR A 527 69.50 33.74 -0.77
C THR A 527 69.41 34.05 -2.26
N LEU A 528 69.24 35.32 -2.60
CA LEU A 528 69.30 35.78 -3.98
C LEU A 528 70.74 35.65 -4.51
N ILE A 529 70.93 35.02 -5.65
CA ILE A 529 72.25 34.76 -6.27
C ILE A 529 72.43 35.45 -7.63
N GLY A 530 71.35 35.96 -8.23
CA GLY A 530 71.41 36.75 -9.46
C GLY A 530 70.03 37.03 -10.04
N GLY A 531 69.98 37.60 -11.25
CA GLY A 531 68.73 37.76 -11.98
C GLY A 531 68.87 38.57 -13.27
N ILE A 532 67.81 38.52 -14.08
CA ILE A 532 67.61 39.37 -15.26
C ILE A 532 66.73 40.53 -14.82
N ARG A 533 67.24 41.75 -14.97
CA ARG A 533 66.58 42.96 -14.50
C ARG A 533 66.34 43.94 -15.63
N GLN A 534 65.23 44.67 -15.57
CA GLN A 534 65.02 45.81 -16.44
C GLN A 534 66.05 46.92 -16.17
N ASN A 535 66.60 47.52 -17.22
CA ASN A 535 67.52 48.65 -17.15
C ASN A 535 67.03 49.77 -18.08
N GLY A 536 66.22 50.67 -17.54
CA GLY A 536 65.50 51.68 -18.32
C GLY A 536 64.40 51.07 -19.20
N ALA A 537 63.89 51.86 -20.14
CA ALA A 537 62.73 51.47 -20.96
C ALA A 537 63.02 50.42 -22.05
N SER A 538 64.29 50.24 -22.41
CA SER A 538 64.65 49.53 -23.65
C SER A 538 65.80 48.55 -23.49
N SER A 539 66.19 48.20 -22.26
CA SER A 539 67.27 47.23 -22.06
C SER A 539 67.09 46.37 -20.82
N VAL A 540 67.83 45.27 -20.78
CA VAL A 540 67.90 44.34 -19.65
C VAL A 540 69.35 44.24 -19.17
N GLN A 541 69.53 43.92 -17.89
CA GLN A 541 70.82 43.70 -17.25
C GLN A 541 70.85 42.29 -16.64
N TYR A 542 71.94 41.57 -16.90
CA TYR A 542 72.22 40.25 -16.32
C TYR A 542 73.13 40.44 -15.11
N ASN A 543 72.60 40.18 -13.91
CA ASN A 543 73.30 40.44 -12.65
C ASN A 543 73.68 39.14 -11.95
N THR A 544 74.92 39.07 -11.47
CA THR A 544 75.43 38.03 -10.57
C THR A 544 75.87 38.66 -9.24
N THR A 545 75.72 37.92 -8.15
CA THR A 545 76.10 38.41 -6.81
C THR A 545 77.61 38.59 -6.67
N SER A 546 78.02 39.75 -6.14
CA SER A 546 79.45 40.09 -5.99
C SER A 546 79.72 41.01 -4.80
N ASP A 547 78.81 41.05 -3.82
CA ASP A 547 78.91 41.89 -2.62
C ASP A 547 80.11 41.49 -1.76
N ILE A 548 80.89 42.46 -1.28
CA ILE A 548 82.08 42.20 -0.46
C ILE A 548 81.75 41.47 0.85
N ARG A 549 80.55 41.68 1.40
CA ARG A 549 80.09 41.02 2.64
C ARG A 549 79.80 39.54 2.46
N LEU A 550 79.61 39.09 1.21
CA LEU A 550 79.40 37.69 0.85
C LEU A 550 80.71 37.00 0.46
N LYS A 551 81.86 37.67 0.64
CA LYS A 551 83.18 37.16 0.28
C LYS A 551 84.10 37.20 1.48
N GLU A 552 84.90 36.16 1.60
CA GLU A 552 85.97 36.04 2.58
C GLU A 552 87.28 35.74 1.84
N ASN A 553 88.41 35.75 2.57
CA ASN A 553 89.73 35.42 2.01
C ASN A 553 90.10 36.28 0.78
N ILE A 554 89.77 37.57 0.81
CA ILE A 554 89.98 38.50 -0.31
C ILE A 554 91.48 38.78 -0.48
N GLN A 555 92.08 38.26 -1.56
CA GLN A 555 93.49 38.43 -1.91
C GLN A 555 93.65 39.03 -3.32
N VAL A 556 94.82 39.61 -3.60
CA VAL A 556 95.17 40.06 -4.95
C VAL A 556 95.26 38.85 -5.86
N THR A 557 94.59 38.92 -7.03
CA THR A 557 94.60 37.82 -7.99
C THR A 557 96.01 37.50 -8.49
N ARG A 558 96.32 36.20 -8.60
CA ARG A 558 97.54 35.69 -9.24
C ARG A 558 97.54 35.85 -10.76
N PHE A 559 96.35 36.03 -11.34
CA PHE A 559 96.19 36.14 -12.79
C PHE A 559 96.50 37.56 -13.26
N GLY A 560 97.00 37.68 -14.49
CA GLY A 560 97.26 38.98 -15.11
C GLY A 560 97.56 38.87 -16.60
N VAL A 561 98.21 39.89 -17.16
CA VAL A 561 98.42 39.99 -18.62
C VAL A 561 99.13 38.76 -19.22
N LYS A 562 100.04 38.12 -18.48
CA LYS A 562 100.76 36.92 -18.94
C LYS A 562 99.85 35.71 -19.13
N ASP A 563 98.77 35.62 -18.37
CA ASP A 563 97.82 34.50 -18.47
C ASP A 563 96.78 34.79 -19.55
N LEU A 564 96.32 36.05 -19.65
CA LEU A 564 95.46 36.48 -20.75
C LEU A 564 96.08 36.18 -22.12
N LEU A 565 97.38 36.45 -22.30
CA LEU A 565 98.09 36.19 -23.55
C LEU A 565 98.19 34.70 -23.93
N LYS A 566 97.94 33.78 -23.00
CA LYS A 566 97.89 32.34 -23.31
C LYS A 566 96.53 31.91 -23.84
N ILE A 567 95.47 32.67 -23.54
CA ILE A 567 94.11 32.34 -23.95
C ILE A 567 93.97 32.51 -25.46
N LYS A 568 93.47 31.47 -26.14
CA LYS A 568 93.25 31.46 -27.58
C LYS A 568 91.79 31.78 -27.91
N VAL A 569 91.58 32.76 -28.77
CA VAL A 569 90.28 33.02 -29.43
C VAL A 569 90.25 32.22 -30.73
N SER A 570 89.13 31.59 -31.05
CA SER A 570 88.97 30.74 -32.23
C SER A 570 87.67 31.05 -32.96
N ASP A 571 87.71 30.98 -34.29
CA ASP A 571 86.53 30.99 -35.14
C ASP A 571 86.06 29.55 -35.35
N TYR A 572 84.76 29.30 -35.21
CA TYR A 572 84.14 27.98 -35.35
C TYR A 572 82.70 28.08 -35.84
N ASN A 573 82.17 27.00 -36.39
CA ASN A 573 80.74 26.77 -36.58
C ASN A 573 80.33 25.54 -35.76
N PHE A 574 79.09 25.50 -35.29
CA PHE A 574 78.57 24.27 -34.66
C PHE A 574 78.41 23.16 -35.71
N VAL A 575 78.55 21.91 -35.28
CA VAL A 575 78.42 20.74 -36.18
C VAL A 575 77.02 20.72 -36.80
N GLY A 576 76.95 20.73 -38.12
CA GLY A 576 75.69 20.78 -38.87
C GLY A 576 75.25 22.20 -39.27
N GLU A 577 75.92 23.24 -38.78
CA GLU A 577 75.63 24.63 -39.11
C GLU A 577 76.69 25.23 -40.04
N LYS A 578 76.34 26.33 -40.72
CA LYS A 578 77.25 27.06 -41.63
C LYS A 578 77.67 28.43 -41.09
N GLN A 579 77.05 28.90 -40.01
CA GLN A 579 77.33 30.21 -39.45
C GLN A 579 78.63 30.16 -38.63
N VAL A 580 79.62 30.97 -39.03
CA VAL A 580 80.88 31.12 -38.29
C VAL A 580 80.66 32.08 -37.12
N SER A 581 81.15 31.69 -35.95
CA SER A 581 81.14 32.44 -34.70
C SER A 581 82.55 32.49 -34.11
N THR A 582 82.88 33.59 -33.43
CA THR A 582 84.17 33.75 -32.73
C THR A 582 83.97 33.56 -31.24
N GLY A 583 84.78 32.72 -30.60
CA GLY A 583 84.68 32.48 -29.16
C GLY A 583 85.84 31.66 -28.59
N PHE A 584 85.59 30.93 -27.50
CA PHE A 584 86.57 30.07 -26.84
C PHE A 584 86.18 28.60 -26.92
N LEU A 585 87.17 27.72 -27.07
CA LEU A 585 87.00 26.29 -26.86
C LEU A 585 87.12 25.98 -25.37
N ALA A 586 86.06 25.45 -24.77
CA ALA A 586 85.93 25.28 -23.31
C ALA A 586 87.11 24.49 -22.71
N GLN A 587 87.55 23.40 -23.35
CA GLN A 587 88.63 22.55 -22.85
C GLN A 587 89.99 23.28 -22.85
N GLN A 588 90.25 24.12 -23.87
CA GLN A 588 91.49 24.90 -23.94
C GLN A 588 91.49 26.03 -22.91
N LEU A 589 90.35 26.70 -22.75
CA LEU A 589 90.21 27.75 -21.74
C LEU A 589 90.37 27.19 -20.33
N TYR A 590 89.81 26.00 -20.05
CA TYR A 590 89.91 25.36 -18.74
C TYR A 590 91.37 25.12 -18.30
N ALA A 591 92.25 24.76 -19.23
CA ALA A 591 93.66 24.52 -18.93
C ALA A 591 94.41 25.79 -18.45
N ILE A 592 93.91 26.98 -18.77
CA ILE A 592 94.55 28.26 -18.46
C ILE A 592 93.80 29.00 -17.34
N PHE A 593 92.48 29.06 -17.45
CA PHE A 593 91.59 29.82 -16.58
C PHE A 593 90.33 28.99 -16.25
N PRO A 594 90.49 27.96 -15.38
CA PRO A 594 89.44 26.97 -15.13
C PRO A 594 88.18 27.55 -14.51
N GLU A 595 88.28 28.69 -13.79
CA GLU A 595 87.14 29.33 -13.13
C GLU A 595 86.07 29.89 -14.09
N ALA A 596 86.38 29.99 -15.40
CA ALA A 596 85.43 30.38 -16.42
C ALA A 596 84.74 29.20 -17.13
N VAL A 597 85.04 27.94 -16.77
CA VAL A 597 84.55 26.76 -17.50
C VAL A 597 83.87 25.76 -16.58
N SER A 598 82.65 25.38 -16.93
CA SER A 598 81.93 24.27 -16.31
C SER A 598 82.22 22.98 -17.09
N VAL A 599 82.77 21.98 -16.41
CA VAL A 599 83.14 20.68 -16.98
C VAL A 599 81.88 19.85 -17.25
N GLY A 600 81.72 19.41 -18.49
CA GLY A 600 80.62 18.53 -18.91
C GLY A 600 80.91 17.04 -18.67
N GLY A 601 79.93 16.20 -19.00
CA GLY A 601 79.98 14.75 -18.92
C GLY A 601 80.51 14.07 -20.19
N SER A 602 80.32 12.75 -20.28
CA SER A 602 80.76 11.95 -21.42
C SER A 602 79.92 12.13 -22.69
N ASP A 603 78.63 12.46 -22.53
CA ASP A 603 77.72 12.73 -23.64
C ASP A 603 77.51 14.23 -23.83
N PRO A 604 78.00 14.82 -24.93
CA PRO A 604 77.86 16.25 -25.20
C PRO A 604 76.41 16.69 -25.48
N LYS A 605 75.46 15.77 -25.73
CA LYS A 605 74.05 16.13 -25.95
C LYS A 605 73.30 16.40 -24.65
N THR A 606 73.65 15.69 -23.59
CA THR A 606 72.96 15.76 -22.30
C THR A 606 73.74 16.57 -21.26
N ASN A 607 75.08 16.64 -21.37
CA ASN A 607 75.92 17.41 -20.44
C ASN A 607 77.21 17.95 -21.13
N PRO A 608 77.12 18.98 -21.99
CA PRO A 608 78.28 19.58 -22.65
C PRO A 608 79.15 20.43 -21.70
N TRP A 609 80.43 20.64 -22.07
CA TRP A 609 81.27 21.64 -21.42
C TRP A 609 80.81 23.05 -21.82
N THR A 610 80.73 23.98 -20.86
CA THR A 610 80.24 25.35 -21.10
C THR A 610 81.17 26.42 -20.53
N VAL A 611 81.10 27.64 -21.08
CA VAL A 611 81.98 28.77 -20.69
C VAL A 611 81.14 29.92 -20.13
N ASP A 612 81.50 30.42 -18.94
CA ASP A 612 81.00 31.66 -18.37
C ASP A 612 81.91 32.83 -18.79
N TYR A 613 81.55 33.48 -19.88
CA TYR A 613 82.28 34.61 -20.45
C TYR A 613 82.43 35.79 -19.47
N SER A 614 81.52 35.95 -18.50
CA SER A 614 81.58 37.06 -17.53
C SER A 614 82.79 36.97 -16.60
N LYS A 615 83.31 35.76 -16.34
CA LYS A 615 84.49 35.51 -15.50
C LYS A 615 85.78 36.04 -16.13
N LEU A 616 85.80 36.30 -17.44
CA LEU A 616 86.98 36.87 -18.11
C LEU A 616 87.13 38.37 -17.86
N THR A 617 86.06 39.09 -17.50
CA THR A 617 86.11 40.55 -17.32
C THR A 617 87.12 40.98 -16.25
N PRO A 618 87.18 40.38 -15.03
CA PRO A 618 88.21 40.72 -14.05
C PRO A 618 89.64 40.46 -14.55
N LEU A 619 89.87 39.37 -15.30
CA LEU A 619 91.18 39.06 -15.90
C LEU A 619 91.60 40.15 -16.90
N LEU A 620 90.67 40.59 -17.75
CA LEU A 620 90.91 41.67 -18.71
C LEU A 620 91.26 42.99 -17.98
N VAL A 621 90.48 43.37 -16.98
CA VAL A 621 90.73 44.59 -16.19
C VAL A 621 92.11 44.55 -15.54
N LYS A 622 92.45 43.42 -14.89
CA LYS A 622 93.75 43.22 -14.26
C LYS A 622 94.89 43.27 -15.28
N SER A 623 94.69 42.69 -16.46
CA SER A 623 95.68 42.72 -17.54
C SER A 623 95.93 44.13 -18.06
N VAL A 624 94.89 44.94 -18.21
CA VAL A 624 95.01 46.36 -18.57
C VAL A 624 95.75 47.16 -17.49
N GLN A 625 95.48 46.90 -16.21
CA GLN A 625 96.21 47.52 -15.10
C GLN A 625 97.71 47.16 -15.15
N ASP A 626 98.04 45.90 -15.43
CA ASP A 626 99.43 45.45 -15.57
C ASP A 626 100.11 46.11 -16.78
N GLN A 627 99.41 46.22 -17.91
CA GLN A 627 99.90 46.96 -19.08
C GLN A 627 100.15 48.43 -18.76
N GLN A 628 99.26 49.10 -18.03
CA GLN A 628 99.43 50.50 -17.66
C GLN A 628 100.64 50.73 -16.74
N LYS A 629 100.93 49.78 -15.85
CA LYS A 629 102.17 49.80 -15.05
C LYS A 629 103.41 49.70 -15.91
N GLN A 630 103.43 48.80 -16.89
CA GLN A 630 104.54 48.68 -17.84
C GLN A 630 104.72 49.95 -18.66
N ILE A 631 103.63 50.57 -19.14
CA ILE A 631 103.68 51.84 -19.88
C ILE A 631 104.24 52.97 -19.00
N ALA A 632 103.88 53.04 -17.73
CA ALA A 632 104.41 54.05 -16.81
C ALA A 632 105.93 53.90 -16.60
N ILE A 633 106.41 52.66 -16.43
CA ILE A 633 107.83 52.35 -16.33
C ILE A 633 108.56 52.77 -17.62
N LEU A 634 108.06 52.34 -18.78
CA LEU A 634 108.65 52.70 -20.08
C LEU A 634 108.67 54.21 -20.31
N LYS A 635 107.67 54.97 -19.85
CA LYS A 635 107.66 56.43 -19.93
C LYS A 635 108.70 57.06 -19.02
N ALA A 636 108.89 56.54 -17.81
CA ALA A 636 109.91 57.01 -16.88
C ALA A 636 111.33 56.74 -17.42
N GLU A 637 111.58 55.53 -17.93
CA GLU A 637 112.84 55.17 -18.59
C GLU A 637 113.10 56.05 -19.83
N ASN A 638 112.09 56.30 -20.67
CA ASN A 638 112.24 57.21 -21.81
C ASN A 638 112.52 58.65 -21.38
N LYS A 639 111.95 59.12 -20.27
CA LYS A 639 112.24 60.45 -19.72
C LYS A 639 113.70 60.53 -19.28
N ASP A 640 114.19 59.51 -18.57
CA ASP A 640 115.58 59.41 -18.13
C ASP A 640 116.53 59.36 -19.34
N PHE A 641 116.27 58.50 -20.33
CA PHE A 641 117.06 58.45 -21.57
C PHE A 641 117.08 59.79 -22.32
N ARG A 642 115.95 60.51 -22.39
CA ARG A 642 115.92 61.86 -22.99
C ARG A 642 116.76 62.87 -22.22
N GLN A 643 116.76 62.78 -20.88
CA GLN A 643 117.58 63.63 -20.03
C GLN A 643 119.06 63.32 -20.20
N GLN A 644 119.46 62.04 -20.16
CA GLN A 644 120.81 61.58 -20.45
C GLN A 644 121.28 62.04 -21.84
N LEU A 645 120.44 61.90 -22.87
CA LEU A 645 120.73 62.35 -24.23
C LEU A 645 120.95 63.87 -24.30
N SER A 646 120.18 64.65 -23.56
CA SER A 646 120.36 66.11 -23.47
C SER A 646 121.71 66.47 -22.86
N THR A 647 122.08 65.80 -21.75
CA THR A 647 123.38 65.99 -21.09
C THR A 647 124.54 65.64 -22.02
N VAL A 648 124.48 64.49 -22.72
CA VAL A 648 125.53 64.09 -23.67
C VAL A 648 125.64 65.08 -24.83
N LYS A 649 124.51 65.59 -25.36
CA LYS A 649 124.53 66.64 -26.40
C LYS A 649 125.22 67.92 -25.91
N GLN A 650 124.96 68.32 -24.67
CA GLN A 650 125.61 69.49 -24.07
C GLN A 650 127.11 69.27 -23.87
N GLN A 651 127.52 68.10 -23.37
CA GLN A 651 128.93 67.72 -23.25
C GLN A 651 129.63 67.72 -24.62
N ASN A 652 129.01 67.15 -25.65
CA ASN A 652 129.56 67.16 -27.01
C ASN A 652 129.68 68.57 -27.58
N LYS A 653 128.74 69.47 -27.28
CA LYS A 653 128.84 70.88 -27.65
C LYS A 653 130.02 71.54 -26.93
N GLN A 654 130.13 71.38 -25.61
CA GLN A 654 131.25 71.90 -24.84
C GLN A 654 132.59 71.38 -25.34
N LEU A 655 132.68 70.09 -25.68
CA LEU A 655 133.90 69.51 -26.24
C LEU A 655 134.24 70.11 -27.61
N LYS A 656 133.25 70.36 -28.48
CA LYS A 656 133.47 71.06 -29.76
C LYS A 656 133.93 72.50 -29.54
N ASP A 657 133.32 73.21 -28.59
CA ASP A 657 133.71 74.59 -28.26
C ASP A 657 135.15 74.61 -27.71
N GLN A 658 135.50 73.68 -26.82
CA GLN A 658 136.87 73.47 -26.33
C GLN A 658 137.85 73.10 -27.45
N LEU A 659 137.43 72.28 -28.42
CA LEU A 659 138.25 71.92 -29.59
C LEU A 659 138.52 73.16 -30.47
N GLN A 660 137.51 73.99 -30.71
CA GLN A 660 137.67 75.27 -31.41
C GLN A 660 138.60 76.23 -30.65
N GLU A 661 138.47 76.32 -29.32
CA GLU A 661 139.35 77.13 -28.49
C GLU A 661 140.79 76.61 -28.52
N LEU A 662 140.98 75.28 -28.48
CA LEU A 662 142.29 74.64 -28.64
C LEU A 662 142.89 74.93 -30.01
N ASP A 663 142.11 74.87 -31.08
CA ASP A 663 142.57 75.20 -32.43
C ASP A 663 142.94 76.69 -32.55
N ALA A 664 142.16 77.58 -31.92
CA ALA A 664 142.49 78.99 -31.81
C ALA A 664 143.76 79.23 -30.99
N LEU A 665 143.96 78.48 -29.90
CA LEU A 665 145.17 78.54 -29.07
C LEU A 665 146.39 78.03 -29.85
N LYS A 666 146.27 76.93 -30.60
CA LYS A 666 147.30 76.42 -31.52
C LYS A 666 147.65 77.47 -32.58
N ALA A 667 146.66 78.14 -33.15
CA ALA A 667 146.90 79.22 -34.11
C ALA A 667 147.63 80.42 -33.47
N ARG A 668 147.28 80.78 -32.23
CA ARG A 668 148.02 81.80 -31.46
C ARG A 668 149.45 81.35 -31.12
N LEU A 669 149.64 80.10 -30.73
CA LEU A 669 150.95 79.52 -30.44
C LEU A 669 151.83 79.53 -31.68
N ALA A 670 151.32 79.06 -32.83
CA ALA A 670 152.02 79.14 -34.11
C ALA A 670 152.41 80.59 -34.48
N LYS A 671 151.55 81.56 -34.16
CA LYS A 671 151.86 82.99 -34.35
C LYS A 671 152.93 83.49 -33.37
N ILE A 672 152.92 83.04 -32.12
CA ILE A 672 153.97 83.35 -31.12
C ILE A 672 155.30 82.70 -31.51
N GLU A 673 155.30 81.44 -31.93
CA GLU A 673 156.48 80.74 -32.46
C GLU A 673 157.05 81.47 -33.68
N ALA A 674 156.21 81.94 -34.59
CA ALA A 674 156.63 82.79 -35.70
C ALA A 674 157.25 84.13 -35.24
N LEU A 675 156.69 84.77 -34.21
CA LEU A 675 157.22 86.01 -33.63
C LEU A 675 158.52 85.80 -32.84
N LEU A 676 158.67 84.69 -32.12
CA LEU A 676 159.91 84.30 -31.43
C LEU A 676 161.01 83.95 -32.42
N GLY A 677 160.68 83.23 -33.50
CA GLY A 677 161.59 83.00 -34.62
C GLY A 677 162.03 84.29 -35.32
N ALA A 678 161.18 85.31 -35.34
CA ALA A 678 161.54 86.65 -35.85
C ALA A 678 162.40 87.46 -34.86
N LYS A 679 162.21 87.28 -33.54
CA LYS A 679 163.03 87.93 -32.50
C LYS A 679 164.41 87.29 -32.31
N ALA A 680 164.56 85.99 -32.54
CA ALA A 680 165.86 85.30 -32.53
C ALA A 680 166.77 85.66 -33.72
N LYS A 681 166.26 86.45 -34.69
CA LYS A 681 167.00 87.01 -35.84
C LYS A 681 167.36 88.50 -35.67
N LYS A 682 167.12 89.08 -34.50
CA LYS A 682 167.74 90.33 -34.03
C LYS A 682 168.75 89.98 -32.96
#